data_AF-A0AA35SQG1-F1
#
_entry.id   AF-A0AA35SQG1-F1
#
_cell.length_a   1.000
_cell.length_b   1.000
_cell.length_c   1.000
_cell.angle_alpha   90.00
_cell.angle_beta   90.00
_cell.angle_gamma   90.00
#
_symmetry.space_group_name_H-M   'P 1'
#
loop_
_entity.id
_entity.type
_entity.pdbx_description
1 polymer ?
#
loop_
_entity_poly.entity_id
_entity_poly.type
_entity_poly.pdbx_seq_one_letter_code
_entity_poly.pdbx_strand_id
1 'polypeptide(L)'
;MDKNLNVVRSVQNRPLTLADKILLSHLDDPATTGMVRGQTYVQLRPDRVILQDVLGQTAMLQFMQTRRTTTAVPTSVHCDHLIQARVEGSLDLTESLAENDEVYNFLRTASAKYGVGFWSPGAGIIHQVAFENYAYPGEMMLGTDSHTPMGGGLGSISVGVGGADAVEVMAGLPWEVLYPRFIGVRLTGKMSGWTAPKDVILYLAGELSVSGGTNAIIEYFGPGAASISATGKATITNMGAELGATTSVFPYDERMARYLRSTRRGDLAELADKYRHLLTADSECEANPDQYYDRIVEINLSELEPHLVGPHSPDRARPISQMAAELKEDAGLVDSISAALIGSCTNSSYEDMSRSADVAEQAKARGLKSAVPFMVTPGSEQVRATIERDGQMRSLTDIDATVLANACGPCIGQWRRAGESVGNPNTIVTSYNRNFPARNDGQPSTMNLIGSPEIVTALAIGGRLSFNPLTDTLTAADGSEFRLDPPAEAPEVPPADFEEGRSFYQAPPDDGSAIELTVSPDSERIQLLEPWPAWDGNDFTDMPALLKAKGKTTTDSISPAGVWLRFRGHLDRFSDNMFMGAINAYTDEAGKGLNVVTGETGQGFSRIARNYKAQGVKWVAIGDFNYGEGSSREHAALSPRLLGGAAVIARSFARIHESNLKKQGLLALTFTDPDDYELNSEPDFPKVYGAFDSPREECGVIAVYSPDESASRLTFFGLFALQHRGQESAGIASNTGDGIAVHAEMGLVSQVFREADFAPLSGELAIGHTRYSTTGSSELCNAQPLVVDGPAGTLALANNGNIINALQLKEQLEDERGCSFVSTTDTEVIANMAVNAAGTSWEERIFQCMRRLEGAFSLVGLTSDSVIAARDPLGIRPLCLGKRGDGWIVASESCALDNLGAEFVREIEPGEVVVIDADGLRSAIWPGVREGKSRALCVFELIYFSRPDSSLDGHLVHSRRQEMGAELAREHPVDADLVIGIPDSSTAAAVGYALESGIPFTEGLIKNRYVGRTFIEPEQRLRDLGVRQKFNTLGEVIKGRRIVVVDDSIVRGTTTPHVVNLLRKAGAAEVHMRVCAPPIRHPCFMGVDMASRRELLAANNTVPEIQQIIGADSLGYLSVKGLMKVVGGQEGGFCDACFTGNYPVPVQLDLDKLTLEKSRH
;
A
#
# COMPACT_ATOMS: atom_id res chain seq x y z
N MET A 1 -7.85 -1.04 24.47
CA MET A 1 -7.33 0.30 24.81
C MET A 1 -6.38 0.32 26.02
N ASP A 2 -6.86 0.21 27.28
CA ASP A 2 -6.05 0.41 28.51
C ASP A 2 -4.72 -0.37 28.54
N LYS A 3 -4.77 -1.68 28.29
CA LYS A 3 -3.58 -2.56 28.21
C LYS A 3 -2.52 -2.01 27.25
N ASN A 4 -2.92 -1.62 26.05
CA ASN A 4 -1.99 -1.15 25.01
C ASN A 4 -1.43 0.23 25.38
N LEU A 5 -2.24 1.12 25.95
CA LEU A 5 -1.77 2.43 26.40
C LEU A 5 -0.74 2.35 27.52
N ASN A 6 -0.83 1.38 28.41
CA ASN A 6 0.21 1.16 29.42
C ASN A 6 1.58 0.86 28.78
N VAL A 7 1.60 0.08 27.70
CA VAL A 7 2.82 -0.18 26.92
C VAL A 7 3.26 1.08 26.18
N VAL A 8 2.36 1.72 25.43
CA VAL A 8 2.66 2.93 24.65
C VAL A 8 3.23 4.03 25.53
N ARG A 9 2.68 4.27 26.72
CA ARG A 9 3.18 5.29 27.66
C ARG A 9 4.60 4.99 28.14
N SER A 10 4.93 3.72 28.35
CA SER A 10 6.30 3.32 28.73
C SER A 10 7.33 3.57 27.62
N VAL A 11 6.89 3.53 26.36
CA VAL A 11 7.73 3.74 25.18
C VAL A 11 7.84 5.21 24.79
N GLN A 12 6.70 5.90 24.69
CA GLN A 12 6.61 7.27 24.20
C GLN A 12 7.06 8.30 25.25
N ASN A 13 6.93 7.97 26.53
CA ASN A 13 7.34 8.79 27.67
C ASN A 13 6.91 10.28 27.58
N ARG A 14 5.68 10.53 27.13
CA ARG A 14 5.07 11.86 27.01
C ARG A 14 3.56 11.81 27.25
N PRO A 15 2.92 12.95 27.57
CA PRO A 15 1.47 13.08 27.51
C PRO A 15 0.91 12.81 26.11
N LEU A 16 -0.31 12.28 26.08
CA LEU A 16 -0.99 11.84 24.87
C LEU A 16 -2.27 12.68 24.66
N THR A 17 -2.41 13.21 23.45
CA THR A 17 -3.67 13.78 22.94
C THR A 17 -4.75 12.69 22.86
N LEU A 18 -6.02 13.05 22.65
CA LEU A 18 -7.05 12.03 22.45
C LEU A 18 -6.78 11.20 21.19
N ALA A 19 -6.37 11.86 20.10
CA ALA A 19 -6.00 11.20 18.86
C ALA A 19 -4.83 10.23 19.07
N ASP A 20 -3.79 10.61 19.82
CA ASP A 20 -2.72 9.69 20.22
C ASP A 20 -3.30 8.48 20.98
N LYS A 21 -4.14 8.72 22.00
CA LYS A 21 -4.67 7.64 22.84
C LYS A 21 -5.43 6.61 22.02
N ILE A 22 -6.33 7.06 21.14
CA ILE A 22 -7.12 6.13 20.34
C ILE A 22 -6.22 5.46 19.31
N LEU A 23 -5.47 6.19 18.47
CA LEU A 23 -4.60 5.60 17.44
C LEU A 23 -3.60 4.60 18.02
N LEU A 24 -2.80 5.03 19.01
CA LEU A 24 -1.69 4.22 19.51
C LEU A 24 -2.17 3.01 20.32
N SER A 25 -3.38 3.09 20.90
CA SER A 25 -3.98 1.93 21.57
C SER A 25 -4.46 0.85 20.61
N HIS A 26 -4.58 1.15 19.31
CA HIS A 26 -4.98 0.22 18.25
C HIS A 26 -3.80 -0.24 17.38
N LEU A 27 -2.55 0.07 17.76
CA LEU A 27 -1.38 -0.51 17.09
C LEU A 27 -1.42 -2.03 17.12
N ASP A 28 -1.08 -2.67 15.99
CA ASP A 28 -0.88 -4.11 15.93
C ASP A 28 0.25 -4.55 16.88
N ASP A 29 1.32 -3.74 16.96
CA ASP A 29 2.35 -3.82 17.99
C ASP A 29 2.45 -2.52 18.81
N PRO A 30 1.91 -2.48 20.05
CA PRO A 30 1.98 -1.29 20.90
C PRO A 30 3.39 -0.98 21.43
N ALA A 31 4.37 -1.87 21.25
CA ALA A 31 5.77 -1.62 21.61
C ALA A 31 6.57 -0.89 20.51
N THR A 32 5.94 -0.60 19.36
CA THR A 32 6.58 0.11 18.24
C THR A 32 7.21 1.43 18.70
N THR A 33 8.50 1.63 18.38
CA THR A 33 9.28 2.83 18.73
C THR A 33 9.66 3.64 17.49
N GLY A 34 10.10 4.89 17.68
CA GLY A 34 10.61 5.72 16.57
C GLY A 34 9.56 6.22 15.58
N MET A 35 8.28 6.17 15.92
CA MET A 35 7.19 6.67 15.08
C MET A 35 7.21 8.21 15.01
N VAL A 36 7.21 8.75 13.80
CA VAL A 36 7.21 10.19 13.52
C VAL A 36 5.94 10.54 12.75
N ARG A 37 5.16 11.50 13.27
CA ARG A 37 3.94 11.99 12.62
C ARG A 37 4.27 12.56 11.23
N GLY A 38 3.43 12.27 10.26
CA GLY A 38 3.57 12.66 8.86
C GLY A 38 4.67 11.91 8.09
N GLN A 39 5.35 10.93 8.68
CA GLN A 39 6.46 10.21 8.04
C GLN A 39 6.35 8.69 8.16
N THR A 40 6.01 8.18 9.35
CA THR A 40 5.95 6.74 9.61
C THR A 40 4.58 6.19 9.24
N TYR A 41 4.52 5.06 8.52
CA TYR A 41 3.29 4.27 8.42
C TYR A 41 3.12 3.40 9.65
N VAL A 42 1.92 3.41 10.22
CA VAL A 42 1.55 2.60 11.38
C VAL A 42 0.53 1.55 10.97
N GLN A 43 0.65 0.38 11.57
CA GLN A 43 -0.25 -0.75 11.39
C GLN A 43 -1.24 -0.79 12.54
N LEU A 44 -2.53 -0.70 12.21
CA LEU A 44 -3.62 -0.53 13.17
C LEU A 44 -4.61 -1.69 13.07
N ARG A 45 -5.34 -1.93 14.16
CA ARG A 45 -6.42 -2.91 14.26
C ARG A 45 -7.75 -2.19 14.51
N PRO A 46 -8.48 -1.77 13.46
CA PRO A 46 -9.80 -1.20 13.63
C PRO A 46 -10.78 -2.21 14.26
N ASP A 47 -11.72 -1.70 15.06
CA ASP A 47 -12.71 -2.51 15.75
C ASP A 47 -13.80 -3.00 14.78
N ARG A 48 -14.08 -2.24 13.71
CA ARG A 48 -15.18 -2.54 12.79
C ARG A 48 -15.03 -1.91 11.40
N VAL A 49 -15.88 -2.39 10.49
CA VAL A 49 -16.03 -1.84 9.14
C VAL A 49 -17.51 -1.51 8.85
N ILE A 50 -17.77 -0.41 8.13
CA ILE A 50 -19.09 -0.08 7.56
C ILE A 50 -18.98 0.18 6.06
N LEU A 51 -19.93 -0.35 5.30
CA LEU A 51 -19.97 -0.29 3.83
C LEU A 51 -21.29 0.35 3.39
N GLN A 52 -21.26 1.20 2.38
CA GLN A 52 -22.48 1.68 1.71
C GLN A 52 -22.71 0.90 0.40
N ASP A 53 -23.93 0.86 -0.13
CA ASP A 53 -24.33 -0.03 -1.23
C ASP A 53 -23.61 0.20 -2.58
N VAL A 54 -23.01 1.36 -2.82
CA VAL A 54 -22.21 1.63 -4.02
C VAL A 54 -20.79 1.04 -3.94
N LEU A 55 -20.02 1.28 -2.87
CA LEU A 55 -18.68 0.69 -2.71
C LEU A 55 -18.69 -0.68 -2.03
N GLY A 56 -19.75 -0.99 -1.29
CA GLY A 56 -20.00 -2.30 -0.70
C GLY A 56 -20.08 -3.39 -1.76
N GLN A 57 -20.56 -3.07 -2.98
CA GLN A 57 -20.53 -4.01 -4.11
C GLN A 57 -19.10 -4.49 -4.39
N THR A 58 -18.17 -3.55 -4.65
CA THR A 58 -16.78 -3.89 -4.99
C THR A 58 -15.98 -4.38 -3.79
N ALA A 59 -16.26 -3.90 -2.58
CA ALA A 59 -15.66 -4.43 -1.36
C ALA A 59 -16.03 -5.90 -1.16
N MET A 60 -17.31 -6.28 -1.30
CA MET A 60 -17.73 -7.68 -1.16
C MET A 60 -17.16 -8.55 -2.29
N LEU A 61 -17.11 -8.04 -3.54
CA LEU A 61 -16.47 -8.75 -4.66
C LEU A 61 -14.97 -8.98 -4.43
N GLN A 62 -14.24 -8.01 -3.89
CA GLN A 62 -12.83 -8.17 -3.51
C GLN A 62 -12.67 -9.11 -2.31
N PHE A 63 -13.56 -9.04 -1.31
CA PHE A 63 -13.53 -9.94 -0.17
C PHE A 63 -13.68 -11.41 -0.59
N MET A 64 -14.50 -11.70 -1.61
CA MET A 64 -14.61 -13.04 -2.18
C MET A 64 -13.26 -13.59 -2.67
N GLN A 65 -12.36 -12.73 -3.18
CA GLN A 65 -11.03 -13.15 -3.65
C GLN A 65 -10.08 -13.54 -2.50
N THR A 66 -10.35 -13.08 -1.27
CA THR A 66 -9.56 -13.45 -0.08
C THR A 66 -9.74 -14.91 0.31
N ARG A 67 -10.81 -15.57 -0.20
CA ARG A 67 -11.23 -16.94 0.13
C ARG A 67 -11.53 -17.16 1.62
N ARG A 68 -11.67 -16.08 2.41
CA ARG A 68 -12.17 -16.14 3.78
C ARG A 68 -13.64 -16.51 3.79
N THR A 69 -14.06 -17.29 4.79
CA THR A 69 -15.46 -17.73 4.93
C THR A 69 -16.32 -16.74 5.72
N THR A 70 -15.71 -15.84 6.50
CA THR A 70 -16.38 -14.81 7.29
C THR A 70 -15.46 -13.62 7.48
N THR A 71 -16.02 -12.43 7.74
CA THR A 71 -15.23 -11.26 8.12
C THR A 71 -14.61 -11.43 9.52
N ALA A 72 -13.40 -10.91 9.72
CA ALA A 72 -12.64 -10.98 10.96
C ALA A 72 -13.09 -9.96 12.01
N VAL A 73 -13.72 -8.86 11.59
CA VAL A 73 -14.29 -7.83 12.46
C VAL A 73 -15.77 -7.61 12.14
N PRO A 74 -16.58 -7.11 13.10
CA PRO A 74 -17.94 -6.68 12.83
C PRO A 74 -18.02 -5.77 11.61
N THR A 75 -18.84 -6.18 10.65
CA THR A 75 -19.02 -5.45 9.39
C THR A 75 -20.50 -5.23 9.13
N SER A 76 -20.88 -4.08 8.57
CA SER A 76 -22.25 -3.84 8.10
C SER A 76 -22.32 -3.16 6.74
N VAL A 77 -23.34 -3.49 5.95
CA VAL A 77 -23.67 -2.86 4.66
C VAL A 77 -24.94 -2.03 4.82
N HIS A 78 -24.96 -0.84 4.22
CA HIS A 78 -26.04 0.14 4.30
C HIS A 78 -26.51 0.54 2.90
N CYS A 79 -27.81 0.45 2.64
CA CYS A 79 -28.38 0.72 1.31
C CYS A 79 -29.00 2.13 1.20
N ASP A 80 -28.19 3.12 0.86
CA ASP A 80 -28.55 4.54 0.91
C ASP A 80 -28.12 5.37 -0.32
N HIS A 81 -27.23 4.87 -1.20
CA HIS A 81 -26.73 5.62 -2.36
C HIS A 81 -27.47 5.32 -3.67
N LEU A 82 -28.30 4.26 -3.72
CA LEU A 82 -29.00 3.87 -4.95
C LEU A 82 -30.47 4.34 -5.01
N ILE A 83 -30.96 5.03 -3.98
CA ILE A 83 -32.30 5.62 -3.97
C ILE A 83 -32.27 7.01 -4.63
N GLN A 84 -33.04 7.18 -5.72
CA GLN A 84 -33.10 8.43 -6.49
C GLN A 84 -34.31 9.27 -6.10
N ALA A 85 -34.06 10.54 -5.72
CA ALA A 85 -35.12 11.50 -5.47
C ALA A 85 -35.80 11.95 -6.78
N ARG A 86 -37.14 11.89 -6.85
CA ARG A 86 -37.95 12.25 -8.02
C ARG A 86 -39.19 13.05 -7.63
N VAL A 87 -39.99 12.49 -6.73
CA VAL A 87 -41.30 13.05 -6.35
C VAL A 87 -41.41 13.17 -4.84
N GLU A 88 -41.37 12.03 -4.13
CA GLU A 88 -41.49 11.97 -2.67
C GLU A 88 -41.00 10.61 -2.15
N GLY A 89 -40.64 10.55 -0.86
CA GLY A 89 -39.88 9.43 -0.31
C GLY A 89 -40.47 8.02 -0.52
N SER A 90 -41.78 7.84 -0.36
CA SER A 90 -42.40 6.50 -0.47
C SER A 90 -42.42 5.97 -1.90
N LEU A 91 -42.72 6.85 -2.87
CA LEU A 91 -42.73 6.51 -4.29
C LEU A 91 -41.30 6.28 -4.79
N ASP A 92 -40.38 7.19 -4.44
CA ASP A 92 -38.97 7.14 -4.84
C ASP A 92 -38.29 5.85 -4.34
N LEU A 93 -38.59 5.43 -3.10
CA LEU A 93 -38.10 4.17 -2.54
C LEU A 93 -38.64 2.96 -3.32
N THR A 94 -39.94 2.94 -3.61
CA THR A 94 -40.58 1.82 -4.33
C THR A 94 -39.99 1.64 -5.73
N GLU A 95 -39.80 2.73 -6.47
CA GLU A 95 -39.20 2.68 -7.80
C GLU A 95 -37.72 2.28 -7.73
N SER A 96 -36.96 2.82 -6.76
CA SER A 96 -35.54 2.51 -6.60
C SER A 96 -35.30 1.05 -6.18
N LEU A 97 -36.20 0.45 -5.40
CA LEU A 97 -36.17 -0.98 -5.08
C LEU A 97 -36.31 -1.83 -6.34
N ALA A 98 -37.27 -1.52 -7.21
CA ALA A 98 -37.45 -2.25 -8.46
C ALA A 98 -36.25 -2.09 -9.42
N GLU A 99 -35.65 -0.90 -9.48
CA GLU A 99 -34.50 -0.62 -10.35
C GLU A 99 -33.19 -1.26 -9.89
N ASN A 100 -33.04 -1.55 -8.60
CA ASN A 100 -31.77 -2.00 -8.00
C ASN A 100 -31.87 -3.36 -7.31
N ASP A 101 -32.96 -4.10 -7.52
CA ASP A 101 -33.22 -5.41 -6.89
C ASP A 101 -32.04 -6.38 -7.02
N GLU A 102 -31.42 -6.48 -8.20
CA GLU A 102 -30.25 -7.33 -8.43
C GLU A 102 -29.07 -6.99 -7.48
N VAL A 103 -28.77 -5.70 -7.33
CA VAL A 103 -27.68 -5.23 -6.48
C VAL A 103 -28.00 -5.47 -5.00
N TYR A 104 -29.22 -5.14 -4.57
CA TYR A 104 -29.64 -5.36 -3.19
C TYR A 104 -29.68 -6.83 -2.82
N ASN A 105 -30.10 -7.71 -3.74
CA ASN A 105 -30.06 -9.15 -3.54
C ASN A 105 -28.64 -9.69 -3.46
N PHE A 106 -27.72 -9.21 -4.30
CA PHE A 106 -26.30 -9.55 -4.20
C PHE A 106 -25.73 -9.15 -2.84
N LEU A 107 -25.90 -7.90 -2.42
CA LEU A 107 -25.38 -7.42 -1.14
C LEU A 107 -25.99 -8.18 0.04
N ARG A 108 -27.30 -8.37 0.06
CA ARG A 108 -28.00 -9.11 1.13
C ARG A 108 -27.48 -10.54 1.25
N THR A 109 -27.35 -11.25 0.14
CA THR A 109 -26.88 -12.65 0.14
C THR A 109 -25.39 -12.76 0.46
N ALA A 110 -24.57 -11.81 -0.02
CA ALA A 110 -23.15 -11.75 0.31
C ALA A 110 -22.95 -11.44 1.79
N SER A 111 -23.76 -10.53 2.32
CA SER A 111 -23.74 -10.21 3.74
C SER A 111 -24.09 -11.42 4.60
N ALA A 112 -25.17 -12.13 4.25
CA ALA A 112 -25.56 -13.34 4.96
C ALA A 112 -24.49 -14.46 4.86
N LYS A 113 -23.84 -14.62 3.70
CA LYS A 113 -22.78 -15.63 3.51
C LYS A 113 -21.56 -15.37 4.39
N TYR A 114 -21.12 -14.11 4.48
CA TYR A 114 -19.83 -13.75 5.08
C TYR A 114 -19.92 -13.16 6.49
N GLY A 115 -21.07 -13.28 7.16
CA GLY A 115 -21.22 -12.82 8.55
C GLY A 115 -21.34 -11.30 8.70
N VAL A 116 -21.88 -10.60 7.69
CA VAL A 116 -22.00 -9.14 7.66
C VAL A 116 -23.45 -8.72 7.94
N GLY A 117 -23.66 -7.71 8.79
CA GLY A 117 -24.99 -7.13 9.02
C GLY A 117 -25.49 -6.35 7.81
N PHE A 118 -26.78 -6.44 7.49
CA PHE A 118 -27.36 -5.80 6.30
C PHE A 118 -28.49 -4.84 6.66
N TRP A 119 -28.31 -3.55 6.38
CA TRP A 119 -29.36 -2.54 6.45
C TRP A 119 -29.98 -2.35 5.08
N SER A 120 -31.24 -2.78 4.97
CA SER A 120 -32.01 -2.74 3.72
C SER A 120 -32.40 -1.32 3.29
N PRO A 121 -32.74 -1.09 2.00
CA PRO A 121 -33.06 0.24 1.50
C PRO A 121 -34.21 0.90 2.26
N GLY A 122 -34.02 2.16 2.65
CA GLY A 122 -34.96 2.93 3.49
C GLY A 122 -34.61 2.97 4.99
N ALA A 123 -33.63 2.18 5.43
CA ALA A 123 -33.13 2.21 6.81
C ALA A 123 -32.62 3.59 7.24
N GLY A 124 -31.87 4.26 6.35
CA GLY A 124 -31.14 5.48 6.66
C GLY A 124 -29.80 5.53 5.98
N ILE A 125 -29.20 6.71 6.05
CA ILE A 125 -27.87 7.01 5.54
C ILE A 125 -26.83 6.39 6.48
N ILE A 126 -25.83 5.73 5.89
CA ILE A 126 -24.80 4.94 6.57
C ILE A 126 -24.27 5.59 7.85
N HIS A 127 -23.94 6.88 7.81
CA HIS A 127 -23.33 7.60 8.93
C HIS A 127 -24.30 7.86 10.07
N GLN A 128 -25.56 8.20 9.75
CA GLN A 128 -26.59 8.41 10.77
C GLN A 128 -26.91 7.08 11.46
N VAL A 129 -27.12 6.02 10.68
CA VAL A 129 -27.37 4.67 11.21
C VAL A 129 -26.18 4.20 12.04
N ALA A 130 -24.94 4.43 11.59
CA ALA A 130 -23.74 4.09 12.36
C ALA A 130 -23.60 4.93 13.64
N PHE A 131 -23.92 6.22 13.61
CA PHE A 131 -23.88 7.08 14.79
C PHE A 131 -24.91 6.65 15.86
N GLU A 132 -26.09 6.23 15.42
CA GLU A 132 -27.18 5.74 16.27
C GLU A 132 -26.90 4.37 16.91
N ASN A 133 -26.19 3.49 16.20
CA ASN A 133 -26.10 2.07 16.56
C ASN A 133 -24.69 1.56 16.86
N TYR A 134 -23.66 2.17 16.27
CA TYR A 134 -22.33 1.58 16.17
C TYR A 134 -21.22 2.44 16.78
N ALA A 135 -21.26 3.76 16.57
CA ALA A 135 -20.21 4.65 17.05
C ALA A 135 -20.18 4.74 18.58
N TYR A 136 -19.00 4.60 19.19
CA TYR A 136 -18.81 4.79 20.63
C TYR A 136 -17.45 5.40 20.99
N PRO A 137 -17.29 5.99 22.20
CA PRO A 137 -16.03 6.60 22.61
C PRO A 137 -14.86 5.62 22.65
N GLY A 138 -13.76 5.99 22.00
CA GLY A 138 -12.52 5.21 21.98
C GLY A 138 -12.46 4.11 20.92
N GLU A 139 -13.51 3.97 20.11
CA GLU A 139 -13.57 3.07 18.96
C GLU A 139 -12.63 3.53 17.82
N MET A 140 -12.16 2.56 17.02
CA MET A 140 -11.65 2.80 15.67
C MET A 140 -12.54 2.13 14.61
N MET A 141 -13.17 2.93 13.75
CA MET A 141 -14.09 2.47 12.71
C MET A 141 -13.57 2.85 11.31
N LEU A 142 -13.57 1.90 10.38
CA LEU A 142 -13.37 2.20 8.96
C LEU A 142 -14.69 2.19 8.20
N GLY A 143 -14.84 3.11 7.26
CA GLY A 143 -16.01 3.15 6.39
C GLY A 143 -15.63 3.38 4.94
N THR A 144 -16.27 2.66 4.00
CA THR A 144 -16.08 2.91 2.56
C THR A 144 -16.87 4.13 2.09
N ASP A 145 -16.71 5.24 2.80
CA ASP A 145 -17.29 6.54 2.52
C ASP A 145 -16.47 7.64 3.19
N SER A 146 -16.31 8.79 2.52
CA SER A 146 -15.47 9.88 3.02
C SER A 146 -16.02 10.56 4.28
N HIS A 147 -17.32 10.50 4.54
CA HIS A 147 -17.99 11.18 5.66
C HIS A 147 -18.13 10.33 6.92
N THR A 148 -17.48 9.15 6.92
CA THR A 148 -17.29 8.29 8.09
C THR A 148 -16.77 9.04 9.34
N PRO A 149 -15.96 10.12 9.23
CA PRO A 149 -15.59 10.97 10.37
C PRO A 149 -16.74 11.49 11.23
N MET A 150 -18.00 11.43 10.79
CA MET A 150 -19.18 11.71 11.63
C MET A 150 -19.16 10.96 12.98
N GLY A 151 -18.61 9.75 13.03
CA GLY A 151 -18.45 8.99 14.28
C GLY A 151 -17.58 9.69 15.33
N GLY A 152 -16.70 10.61 14.91
CA GLY A 152 -15.90 11.46 15.80
C GLY A 152 -16.72 12.34 16.74
N GLY A 153 -17.98 12.61 16.40
CA GLY A 153 -18.94 13.27 17.30
C GLY A 153 -19.29 12.48 18.56
N LEU A 154 -19.01 11.17 18.57
CA LEU A 154 -19.11 10.26 19.72
C LEU A 154 -17.74 9.78 20.21
N GLY A 155 -16.65 10.50 19.89
CA GLY A 155 -15.31 10.19 20.37
C GLY A 155 -14.68 8.95 19.73
N SER A 156 -15.14 8.55 18.54
CA SER A 156 -14.57 7.47 17.73
C SER A 156 -13.55 8.02 16.72
N ILE A 157 -12.44 7.32 16.48
CA ILE A 157 -11.60 7.56 15.30
C ILE A 157 -12.24 6.80 14.13
N SER A 158 -13.05 7.53 13.37
CA SER A 158 -13.84 6.98 12.25
C SER A 158 -13.28 7.47 10.91
N VAL A 159 -12.65 6.60 10.12
CA VAL A 159 -11.87 7.00 8.94
C VAL A 159 -12.51 6.49 7.65
N GLY A 160 -12.66 7.40 6.67
CA GLY A 160 -13.07 7.04 5.32
C GLY A 160 -11.94 6.39 4.52
N VAL A 161 -12.21 5.24 3.91
CA VAL A 161 -11.23 4.43 3.15
C VAL A 161 -11.81 3.92 1.83
N GLY A 162 -10.95 3.36 0.97
CA GLY A 162 -11.38 2.60 -0.22
C GLY A 162 -11.87 1.20 0.14
N GLY A 163 -12.44 0.49 -0.84
CA GLY A 163 -12.94 -0.87 -0.63
C GLY A 163 -11.83 -1.85 -0.24
N ALA A 164 -10.67 -1.77 -0.89
CA ALA A 164 -9.54 -2.66 -0.59
C ALA A 164 -9.02 -2.53 0.86
N ASP A 165 -8.87 -1.31 1.38
CA ASP A 165 -8.47 -1.07 2.78
C ASP A 165 -9.50 -1.70 3.76
N ALA A 166 -10.79 -1.54 3.47
CA ALA A 166 -11.85 -2.17 4.27
C ALA A 166 -11.76 -3.70 4.20
N VAL A 167 -11.49 -4.26 3.01
CA VAL A 167 -11.35 -5.71 2.78
C VAL A 167 -10.15 -6.30 3.53
N GLU A 168 -9.03 -5.58 3.66
CA GLU A 168 -7.89 -6.03 4.45
C GLU A 168 -8.27 -6.25 5.91
N VAL A 169 -8.96 -5.27 6.51
CA VAL A 169 -9.44 -5.38 7.90
C VAL A 169 -10.50 -6.46 8.02
N MET A 170 -11.44 -6.53 7.07
CA MET A 170 -12.40 -7.63 7.00
C MET A 170 -11.71 -9.00 6.89
N ALA A 171 -10.53 -9.09 6.27
CA ALA A 171 -9.75 -10.32 6.12
C ALA A 171 -8.83 -10.63 7.32
N GLY A 172 -8.79 -9.74 8.32
CA GLY A 172 -7.97 -9.87 9.52
C GLY A 172 -6.53 -9.40 9.35
N LEU A 173 -6.24 -8.57 8.35
CA LEU A 173 -4.96 -7.89 8.18
C LEU A 173 -4.95 -6.55 8.94
N PRO A 174 -3.79 -6.06 9.40
CA PRO A 174 -3.70 -4.73 9.96
C PRO A 174 -3.92 -3.67 8.88
N TRP A 175 -4.60 -2.58 9.24
CA TRP A 175 -4.76 -1.41 8.38
C TRP A 175 -3.52 -0.52 8.47
N GLU A 176 -2.90 -0.26 7.34
CA GLU A 176 -1.74 0.61 7.26
C GLU A 176 -2.15 2.06 6.96
N VAL A 177 -1.69 3.01 7.77
CA VAL A 177 -1.94 4.44 7.56
C VAL A 177 -0.73 5.28 7.93
N LEU A 178 -0.48 6.35 7.19
CA LEU A 178 0.51 7.34 7.57
C LEU A 178 0.14 7.93 8.94
N TYR A 179 1.04 7.84 9.92
CA TYR A 179 0.80 8.34 11.27
C TYR A 179 0.44 9.83 11.22
N PRO A 180 -0.81 10.24 11.47
CA PRO A 180 -1.25 11.59 11.10
C PRO A 180 -0.59 12.69 11.94
N ARG A 181 -0.45 13.88 11.36
CA ARG A 181 -0.24 15.13 12.13
C ARG A 181 -1.53 15.51 12.86
N PHE A 182 -1.47 16.34 13.89
CA PHE A 182 -2.65 16.77 14.63
C PHE A 182 -2.89 18.27 14.54
N ILE A 183 -4.13 18.65 14.24
CA ILE A 183 -4.61 20.02 14.27
C ILE A 183 -5.53 20.15 15.48
N GLY A 184 -5.16 21.00 16.44
CA GLY A 184 -5.99 21.29 17.61
C GLY A 184 -6.93 22.45 17.33
N VAL A 185 -8.24 22.25 17.47
CA VAL A 185 -9.24 23.32 17.37
C VAL A 185 -9.79 23.65 18.75
N ARG A 186 -9.37 24.78 19.29
CA ARG A 186 -9.79 25.24 20.61
C ARG A 186 -11.09 26.04 20.51
N LEU A 187 -12.15 25.50 21.09
CA LEU A 187 -13.46 26.13 21.13
C LEU A 187 -13.69 26.83 22.48
N THR A 188 -14.11 28.08 22.43
CA THR A 188 -14.45 28.90 23.61
C THR A 188 -15.82 29.55 23.45
N GLY A 189 -16.41 30.09 24.52
CA GLY A 189 -17.75 30.68 24.46
C GLY A 189 -18.87 29.64 24.31
N LYS A 190 -20.06 30.09 23.90
CA LYS A 190 -21.23 29.25 23.61
C LYS A 190 -22.00 29.83 22.42
N MET A 191 -22.42 28.98 21.49
CA MET A 191 -23.27 29.39 20.37
C MET A 191 -24.61 29.93 20.88
N SER A 192 -25.16 30.94 20.19
CA SER A 192 -26.44 31.54 20.55
C SER A 192 -27.21 32.04 19.32
N GLY A 193 -28.54 32.13 19.44
CA GLY A 193 -29.41 32.59 18.36
C GLY A 193 -29.35 31.67 17.12
N TRP A 194 -29.01 32.26 15.98
CA TRP A 194 -28.98 31.58 14.68
C TRP A 194 -27.73 30.70 14.48
N THR A 195 -26.67 30.92 15.25
CA THR A 195 -25.42 30.17 15.12
C THR A 195 -25.61 28.70 15.51
N ALA A 196 -25.16 27.80 14.65
CA ALA A 196 -25.31 26.36 14.74
C ALA A 196 -23.95 25.64 14.73
N PRO A 197 -23.88 24.36 15.16
CA PRO A 197 -22.65 23.56 15.04
C PRO A 197 -22.07 23.55 13.62
N LYS A 198 -22.94 23.62 12.60
CA LYS A 198 -22.55 23.72 11.20
C LYS A 198 -21.63 24.91 10.92
N ASP A 199 -21.87 26.07 11.55
CA ASP A 199 -21.08 27.27 11.31
C ASP A 199 -19.62 27.13 11.77
N VAL A 200 -19.36 26.29 12.78
CA VAL A 200 -18.00 26.02 13.27
C VAL A 200 -17.15 25.40 12.17
N ILE A 201 -17.70 24.39 11.48
CA ILE A 201 -16.97 23.69 10.42
C ILE A 201 -16.97 24.47 9.10
N LEU A 202 -18.00 25.28 8.82
CA LEU A 202 -17.99 26.19 7.67
C LEU A 202 -16.92 27.29 7.82
N TYR A 203 -16.80 27.87 9.02
CA TYR A 203 -15.72 28.80 9.34
C TYR A 203 -14.34 28.13 9.19
N LEU A 204 -14.20 26.94 9.79
CA LEU A 204 -12.92 26.20 9.73
C LEU A 204 -12.54 25.80 8.30
N ALA A 205 -13.51 25.51 7.43
CA ALA A 205 -13.26 25.25 6.01
C ALA A 205 -12.67 26.48 5.30
N GLY A 206 -13.11 27.70 5.65
CA GLY A 206 -12.48 28.94 5.18
C GLY A 206 -11.05 29.12 5.69
N GLU A 207 -10.80 28.82 6.96
CA GLU A 207 -9.48 28.97 7.61
C GLU A 207 -8.44 27.94 7.16
N LEU A 208 -8.88 26.70 6.88
CA LEU A 208 -8.00 25.59 6.52
C LEU A 208 -7.98 25.30 5.02
N SER A 209 -8.94 25.80 4.23
CA SER A 209 -9.19 25.40 2.84
C SER A 209 -9.49 23.91 2.68
N VAL A 210 -9.75 23.47 1.44
CA VAL A 210 -9.98 22.05 1.11
C VAL A 210 -8.81 21.10 1.35
N SER A 211 -7.62 21.63 1.67
CA SER A 211 -6.38 20.83 1.77
C SER A 211 -5.64 20.96 3.09
N GLY A 212 -6.05 21.90 3.97
CA GLY A 212 -5.31 22.20 5.20
C GLY A 212 -5.29 21.09 6.25
N GLY A 213 -6.23 20.13 6.16
CA GLY A 213 -6.29 18.93 6.99
C GLY A 213 -5.57 17.71 6.40
N THR A 214 -4.98 17.80 5.21
CA THR A 214 -4.40 16.62 4.53
C THR A 214 -3.36 15.91 5.40
N ASN A 215 -3.55 14.59 5.57
CA ASN A 215 -2.73 13.73 6.43
C ASN A 215 -2.68 14.18 7.91
N ALA A 216 -3.75 14.83 8.38
CA ALA A 216 -3.91 15.21 9.78
C ALA A 216 -5.22 14.69 10.38
N ILE A 217 -5.27 14.59 11.71
CA ILE A 217 -6.50 14.47 12.50
C ILE A 217 -6.82 15.82 13.11
N ILE A 218 -8.09 16.24 13.04
CA ILE A 218 -8.56 17.45 13.69
C ILE A 218 -9.16 17.06 15.05
N GLU A 219 -8.53 17.50 16.14
CA GLU A 219 -8.97 17.26 17.51
C GLU A 219 -9.56 18.55 18.10
N TYR A 220 -10.83 18.49 18.50
CA TYR A 220 -11.53 19.63 19.10
C TYR A 220 -11.45 19.59 20.63
N PHE A 221 -11.13 20.72 21.26
CA PHE A 221 -10.98 20.80 22.72
C PHE A 221 -11.40 22.17 23.27
N GLY A 222 -11.35 22.33 24.59
CA GLY A 222 -11.69 23.57 25.28
C GLY A 222 -13.16 23.66 25.73
N PRO A 223 -13.50 24.68 26.54
CA PRO A 223 -14.79 24.77 27.22
C PRO A 223 -15.99 24.91 26.26
N GLY A 224 -15.78 25.50 25.08
CA GLY A 224 -16.81 25.61 24.05
C GLY A 224 -17.18 24.25 23.47
N ALA A 225 -16.25 23.28 23.40
CA ALA A 225 -16.52 21.95 22.87
C ALA A 225 -17.56 21.18 23.70
N ALA A 226 -17.54 21.36 25.03
CA ALA A 226 -18.51 20.77 25.95
C ALA A 226 -19.92 21.39 25.84
N SER A 227 -20.05 22.53 25.17
CA SER A 227 -21.35 23.19 24.96
C SER A 227 -22.13 22.62 23.78
N ILE A 228 -21.49 21.82 22.92
CA ILE A 228 -22.05 21.29 21.67
C ILE A 228 -22.67 19.92 21.92
N SER A 229 -23.88 19.70 21.42
CA SER A 229 -24.57 18.39 21.45
C SER A 229 -23.77 17.29 20.73
N ALA A 230 -24.07 16.02 21.01
CA ALA A 230 -23.40 14.91 20.33
C ALA A 230 -23.61 14.96 18.79
N THR A 231 -24.83 15.24 18.34
CA THR A 231 -25.18 15.39 16.93
C THR A 231 -24.57 16.64 16.29
N GLY A 232 -24.44 17.74 17.04
CA GLY A 232 -23.70 18.92 16.60
C GLY A 232 -22.20 18.64 16.42
N LYS A 233 -21.58 17.88 17.33
CA LYS A 233 -20.20 17.40 17.16
C LYS A 233 -20.08 16.49 15.94
N ALA A 234 -21.09 15.65 15.69
CA ALA A 234 -21.15 14.80 14.51
C ALA A 234 -21.21 15.62 13.20
N THR A 235 -21.98 16.70 13.18
CA THR A 235 -22.01 17.68 12.06
C THR A 235 -20.61 18.22 11.76
N ILE A 236 -19.90 18.67 12.81
CA ILE A 236 -18.56 19.27 12.70
C ILE A 236 -17.55 18.24 12.20
N THR A 237 -17.56 17.04 12.78
CA THR A 237 -16.60 15.99 12.44
C THR A 237 -16.87 15.38 11.06
N ASN A 238 -18.13 15.24 10.63
CA ASN A 238 -18.54 14.83 9.29
C ASN A 238 -17.85 15.68 8.21
N MET A 239 -17.98 17.02 8.32
CA MET A 239 -17.40 17.94 7.34
C MET A 239 -15.90 18.16 7.49
N GLY A 240 -15.23 17.54 8.47
CA GLY A 240 -13.77 17.44 8.50
C GLY A 240 -13.20 16.82 7.22
N ALA A 241 -13.98 15.95 6.55
CA ALA A 241 -13.64 15.34 5.28
C ALA A 241 -13.40 16.37 4.15
N GLU A 242 -14.13 17.48 4.15
CA GLU A 242 -13.99 18.53 3.13
C GLU A 242 -12.67 19.32 3.25
N LEU A 243 -11.99 19.23 4.40
CA LEU A 243 -10.71 19.87 4.66
C LEU A 243 -9.53 18.95 4.30
N GLY A 244 -9.81 17.73 3.80
CA GLY A 244 -8.82 16.69 3.53
C GLY A 244 -8.34 15.95 4.78
N ALA A 245 -8.99 16.14 5.94
CA ALA A 245 -8.61 15.48 7.17
C ALA A 245 -8.74 13.95 7.06
N THR A 246 -7.84 13.23 7.74
CA THR A 246 -7.92 11.77 7.88
C THR A 246 -9.18 11.39 8.66
N THR A 247 -9.41 12.10 9.77
CA THR A 247 -10.67 12.14 10.51
C THR A 247 -10.67 13.37 11.42
N SER A 248 -11.78 13.57 12.12
CA SER A 248 -11.93 14.53 13.20
C SER A 248 -12.48 13.85 14.45
N VAL A 249 -12.21 14.40 15.65
CA VAL A 249 -12.66 13.79 16.92
C VAL A 249 -12.93 14.82 18.01
N PHE A 250 -13.95 14.56 18.84
CA PHE A 250 -14.21 15.27 20.09
C PHE A 250 -13.96 14.36 21.31
N PRO A 251 -13.51 14.91 22.46
CA PRO A 251 -13.37 14.16 23.70
C PRO A 251 -14.73 13.78 24.29
N TYR A 252 -14.76 12.62 24.95
CA TYR A 252 -15.97 12.12 25.60
C TYR A 252 -16.48 13.07 26.68
N ASP A 253 -17.79 13.36 26.66
CA ASP A 253 -18.46 14.23 27.62
C ASP A 253 -19.92 13.82 27.90
N GLU A 254 -20.59 14.58 28.77
CA GLU A 254 -21.97 14.30 29.18
C GLU A 254 -22.99 14.40 28.04
N ARG A 255 -22.69 15.17 26.98
CA ARG A 255 -23.57 15.29 25.81
C ARG A 255 -23.55 13.99 25.01
N MET A 256 -22.37 13.38 24.85
CA MET A 256 -22.24 12.03 24.29
C MET A 256 -22.93 10.99 25.17
N ALA A 257 -22.72 11.04 26.49
CA ALA A 257 -23.36 10.14 27.45
C ALA A 257 -24.90 10.18 27.35
N ARG A 258 -25.47 11.38 27.24
CA ARG A 258 -26.91 11.59 27.06
C ARG A 258 -27.42 10.96 25.76
N TYR A 259 -26.71 11.16 24.67
CA TYR A 259 -27.06 10.58 23.38
C TYR A 259 -26.97 9.05 23.37
N LEU A 260 -25.93 8.48 23.98
CA LEU A 260 -25.83 7.03 24.16
C LEU A 260 -27.02 6.48 24.96
N ARG A 261 -27.41 7.14 26.06
CA ARG A 261 -28.59 6.73 26.84
C ARG A 261 -29.89 6.80 26.04
N SER A 262 -30.15 7.88 25.30
CA SER A 262 -31.38 8.04 24.50
C SER A 262 -31.45 7.10 23.30
N THR A 263 -30.29 6.65 22.80
CA THR A 263 -30.17 5.60 21.77
C THR A 263 -30.02 4.20 22.36
N ARG A 264 -30.43 4.01 23.62
CA ARG A 264 -30.53 2.71 24.31
C ARG A 264 -29.19 1.99 24.52
N ARG A 265 -28.11 2.76 24.63
CA ARG A 265 -26.73 2.32 24.89
C ARG A 265 -26.22 2.89 26.22
N GLY A 266 -27.08 2.90 27.24
CA GLY A 266 -26.78 3.49 28.54
C GLY A 266 -25.66 2.77 29.31
N ASP A 267 -25.53 1.47 29.10
CA ASP A 267 -24.43 0.64 29.60
C ASP A 267 -23.07 1.07 29.03
N LEU A 268 -23.01 1.44 27.74
CA LEU A 268 -21.80 2.02 27.14
C LEU A 268 -21.47 3.39 27.75
N ALA A 269 -22.48 4.22 28.05
CA ALA A 269 -22.25 5.51 28.72
C ALA A 269 -21.66 5.32 30.13
N GLU A 270 -22.20 4.38 30.91
CA GLU A 270 -21.67 4.04 32.23
C GLU A 270 -20.23 3.51 32.17
N LEU A 271 -19.93 2.69 31.16
CA LEU A 271 -18.58 2.19 30.92
C LEU A 271 -17.61 3.31 30.50
N ALA A 272 -18.03 4.20 29.61
CA ALA A 272 -17.24 5.35 29.18
C ALA A 272 -16.99 6.32 30.34
N ASP A 273 -17.97 6.55 31.21
CA ASP A 273 -17.79 7.36 32.43
C ASP A 273 -16.74 6.76 33.37
N LYS A 274 -16.73 5.43 33.54
CA LYS A 274 -15.71 4.73 34.33
C LYS A 274 -14.29 4.89 33.76
N TYR A 275 -14.15 4.89 32.44
CA TYR A 275 -12.86 4.97 31.74
C TYR A 275 -12.60 6.34 31.09
N ARG A 276 -13.23 7.41 31.59
CA ARG A 276 -13.15 8.76 30.99
C ARG A 276 -11.70 9.24 30.77
N HIS A 277 -10.77 8.89 31.64
CA HIS A 277 -9.35 9.22 31.52
C HIS A 277 -8.65 8.64 30.28
N LEU A 278 -9.20 7.59 29.67
CA LEU A 278 -8.74 7.03 28.39
C LEU A 278 -9.37 7.76 27.19
N LEU A 279 -10.52 8.41 27.40
CA LEU A 279 -11.41 8.95 26.37
C LEU A 279 -11.36 10.49 26.27
N THR A 280 -10.42 11.10 26.98
CA THR A 280 -10.08 12.53 26.91
C THR A 280 -8.57 12.66 26.75
N ALA A 281 -8.08 13.80 26.24
CA ALA A 281 -6.66 14.09 26.22
C ALA A 281 -6.07 14.10 27.65
N ASP A 282 -4.76 13.90 27.78
CA ASP A 282 -4.06 14.21 29.03
C ASP A 282 -4.14 15.71 29.32
N SER A 283 -4.28 16.08 30.60
CA SER A 283 -4.49 17.48 31.02
C SER A 283 -3.42 18.45 30.53
N GLU A 284 -2.19 17.96 30.40
CA GLU A 284 -1.01 18.67 29.94
C GLU A 284 -1.14 19.09 28.47
N CYS A 285 -1.84 18.29 27.66
CA CYS A 285 -2.10 18.59 26.26
C CYS A 285 -3.05 19.78 26.11
N GLU A 286 -4.07 19.89 26.95
CA GLU A 286 -4.97 21.05 26.94
C GLU A 286 -4.34 22.29 27.60
N ALA A 287 -3.49 22.10 28.61
CA ALA A 287 -2.79 23.19 29.28
C ALA A 287 -1.68 23.82 28.41
N ASN A 288 -1.04 23.04 27.54
CA ASN A 288 0.07 23.48 26.70
C ASN A 288 -0.10 22.98 25.25
N PRO A 289 -1.17 23.37 24.54
CA PRO A 289 -1.53 22.75 23.26
C PRO A 289 -0.44 22.91 22.19
N ASP A 290 0.33 24.01 22.20
CA ASP A 290 1.39 24.27 21.21
C ASP A 290 2.51 23.21 21.23
N GLN A 291 2.63 22.41 22.29
CA GLN A 291 3.62 21.35 22.40
C GLN A 291 3.16 20.01 21.79
N TYR A 292 1.85 19.83 21.59
CA TYR A 292 1.25 18.53 21.25
C TYR A 292 0.48 18.52 19.93
N TYR A 293 0.06 19.69 19.45
CA TYR A 293 -0.58 19.86 18.15
C TYR A 293 0.37 20.54 17.16
N ASP A 294 0.39 20.06 15.92
CA ASP A 294 1.21 20.61 14.83
C ASP A 294 0.69 21.98 14.35
N ARG A 295 -0.61 22.25 14.54
CA ARG A 295 -1.27 23.53 14.27
C ARG A 295 -2.42 23.73 15.24
N ILE A 296 -2.66 24.97 15.67
CA ILE A 296 -3.81 25.34 16.50
C ILE A 296 -4.67 26.37 15.78
N VAL A 297 -6.00 26.20 15.89
CA VAL A 297 -7.00 27.18 15.47
C VAL A 297 -7.89 27.48 16.67
N GLU A 298 -8.13 28.76 16.98
CA GLU A 298 -9.03 29.16 18.05
C GLU A 298 -10.33 29.73 17.47
N ILE A 299 -11.48 29.30 18.01
CA ILE A 299 -12.80 29.78 17.60
C ILE A 299 -13.58 30.18 18.85
N ASN A 300 -14.06 31.43 18.87
CA ASN A 300 -14.98 31.92 19.88
C ASN A 300 -16.43 31.74 19.40
N LEU A 301 -17.12 30.75 19.95
CA LEU A 301 -18.49 30.40 19.58
C LEU A 301 -19.49 31.52 19.87
N SER A 302 -19.18 32.43 20.79
CA SER A 302 -20.05 33.57 21.12
C SER A 302 -19.97 34.70 20.09
N GLU A 303 -18.91 34.74 19.28
CA GLU A 303 -18.68 35.75 18.24
C GLU A 303 -18.95 35.19 16.83
N LEU A 304 -19.09 33.86 16.71
CA LEU A 304 -19.36 33.20 15.45
C LEU A 304 -20.77 33.53 14.94
N GLU A 305 -20.84 34.10 13.74
CA GLU A 305 -22.08 34.36 13.00
C GLU A 305 -22.46 33.15 12.12
N PRO A 306 -23.73 32.95 11.74
CA PRO A 306 -24.10 32.00 10.68
C PRO A 306 -23.32 32.20 9.39
N HIS A 307 -22.86 31.11 8.78
CA HIS A 307 -22.04 31.10 7.57
C HIS A 307 -22.74 30.45 6.37
N LEU A 308 -22.35 30.89 5.19
CA LEU A 308 -22.60 30.21 3.92
C LEU A 308 -21.28 29.88 3.23
N VAL A 309 -21.18 28.70 2.62
CA VAL A 309 -20.02 28.30 1.79
C VAL A 309 -20.41 28.00 0.34
N GLY A 310 -19.55 28.36 -0.61
CA GLY A 310 -19.78 28.17 -2.06
C GLY A 310 -19.98 29.46 -2.87
N PRO A 311 -20.35 29.36 -4.15
CA PRO A 311 -20.58 28.12 -4.88
C PRO A 311 -19.28 27.41 -5.28
N HIS A 312 -19.39 26.18 -5.77
CA HIS A 312 -18.35 25.38 -6.42
C HIS A 312 -17.16 24.93 -5.57
N SER A 313 -17.01 25.42 -4.34
CA SER A 313 -16.03 24.93 -3.37
C SER A 313 -16.55 25.06 -1.92
N PRO A 314 -16.31 24.07 -1.05
CA PRO A 314 -16.77 24.11 0.33
C PRO A 314 -15.95 25.03 1.25
N ASP A 315 -14.84 25.60 0.76
CA ASP A 315 -13.99 26.55 1.49
C ASP A 315 -14.22 28.03 1.13
N ARG A 316 -15.11 28.35 0.19
CA ARG A 316 -15.53 29.74 -0.11
C ARG A 316 -16.50 30.24 0.97
N ALA A 317 -16.01 30.38 2.19
CA ALA A 317 -16.78 30.71 3.38
C ALA A 317 -16.95 32.22 3.60
N ARG A 318 -18.15 32.61 4.05
CA ARG A 318 -18.45 33.97 4.51
C ARG A 318 -19.61 33.97 5.51
N PRO A 319 -19.66 34.95 6.42
CA PRO A 319 -20.86 35.20 7.22
C PRO A 319 -22.05 35.58 6.34
N ILE A 320 -23.26 35.20 6.74
CA ILE A 320 -24.48 35.51 5.99
C ILE A 320 -24.71 37.02 5.82
N SER A 321 -24.27 37.85 6.77
CA SER A 321 -24.31 39.31 6.67
C SER A 321 -23.58 39.89 5.46
N GLN A 322 -22.63 39.15 4.86
CA GLN A 322 -21.86 39.60 3.71
C GLN A 322 -22.47 39.18 2.36
N MET A 323 -23.41 38.22 2.36
CA MET A 323 -23.95 37.62 1.12
C MET A 323 -24.61 38.65 0.20
N ALA A 324 -25.40 39.58 0.76
CA ALA A 324 -26.09 40.61 -0.01
C ALA A 324 -25.13 41.65 -0.63
N ALA A 325 -23.95 41.85 -0.04
CA ALA A 325 -22.92 42.71 -0.60
C ALA A 325 -22.17 41.99 -1.74
N GLU A 326 -21.79 40.73 -1.52
CA GLU A 326 -21.13 39.88 -2.53
C GLU A 326 -21.98 39.75 -3.81
N LEU A 327 -23.29 39.56 -3.69
CA LEU A 327 -24.22 39.51 -4.83
C LEU A 327 -24.25 40.79 -5.67
N LYS A 328 -23.94 41.95 -5.07
CA LYS A 328 -23.88 43.22 -5.81
C LYS A 328 -22.56 43.38 -6.56
N GLU A 329 -21.50 42.74 -6.08
CA GLU A 329 -20.15 42.84 -6.64
C GLU A 329 -19.87 41.73 -7.67
N ASP A 330 -20.35 40.51 -7.43
CA ASP A 330 -20.17 39.35 -8.29
C ASP A 330 -21.41 39.14 -9.19
N ALA A 331 -21.34 39.69 -10.41
CA ALA A 331 -22.38 39.54 -11.42
C ALA A 331 -22.62 38.09 -11.88
N GLY A 332 -21.77 37.14 -11.49
CA GLY A 332 -21.93 35.71 -11.77
C GLY A 332 -22.87 34.98 -10.81
N LEU A 333 -23.15 35.54 -9.62
CA LEU A 333 -24.04 34.94 -8.64
C LEU A 333 -25.52 35.23 -8.96
N VAL A 334 -26.37 34.21 -8.79
CA VAL A 334 -27.83 34.32 -9.00
C VAL A 334 -28.52 34.44 -7.65
N ASP A 335 -29.19 35.56 -7.41
CA ASP A 335 -29.87 35.84 -6.14
C ASP A 335 -31.09 34.94 -5.91
N SER A 336 -31.88 34.68 -6.97
CA SER A 336 -33.09 33.86 -6.86
C SER A 336 -32.75 32.40 -6.56
N ILE A 337 -33.29 31.88 -5.46
CA ILE A 337 -33.14 30.48 -5.08
C ILE A 337 -34.14 29.66 -5.91
N SER A 338 -33.66 28.56 -6.48
CA SER A 338 -34.46 27.67 -7.32
C SER A 338 -34.84 26.36 -6.63
N ALA A 339 -34.12 25.98 -5.57
CA ALA A 339 -34.50 24.92 -4.65
C ALA A 339 -33.72 25.06 -3.32
N ALA A 340 -34.35 24.64 -2.23
CA ALA A 340 -33.73 24.55 -0.90
C ALA A 340 -33.83 23.12 -0.37
N LEU A 341 -32.76 22.59 0.22
CA LEU A 341 -32.70 21.21 0.68
C LEU A 341 -32.06 21.11 2.07
N ILE A 342 -32.80 20.56 3.04
CA ILE A 342 -32.25 20.24 4.37
C ILE A 342 -32.17 18.73 4.59
N GLY A 343 -31.32 18.32 5.54
CA GLY A 343 -31.12 16.93 5.90
C GLY A 343 -29.79 16.36 5.41
N SER A 344 -29.84 15.15 4.84
CA SER A 344 -28.67 14.27 4.57
C SER A 344 -27.93 13.85 5.84
N CYS A 345 -26.84 13.09 5.75
CA CYS A 345 -26.11 12.68 6.96
C CYS A 345 -25.60 13.84 7.82
N THR A 346 -25.26 14.99 7.23
CA THR A 346 -24.58 16.06 7.96
C THR A 346 -25.49 16.81 8.92
N ASN A 347 -26.73 17.11 8.55
CA ASN A 347 -27.67 17.94 9.32
C ASN A 347 -29.11 17.41 9.25
N SER A 348 -29.31 16.17 9.69
CA SER A 348 -30.63 15.53 9.75
C SER A 348 -30.97 14.95 11.12
N SER A 349 -30.31 15.39 12.18
CA SER A 349 -30.63 14.93 13.54
C SER A 349 -32.00 15.45 14.01
N TYR A 350 -32.49 14.90 15.12
CA TYR A 350 -33.68 15.42 15.79
C TYR A 350 -33.54 16.91 16.16
N GLU A 351 -32.33 17.34 16.57
CA GLU A 351 -32.02 18.73 16.91
C GLU A 351 -32.09 19.65 15.67
N ASP A 352 -31.47 19.23 14.56
CA ASP A 352 -31.49 19.96 13.28
C ASP A 352 -32.93 20.16 12.77
N MET A 353 -33.73 19.09 12.83
CA MET A 353 -35.13 19.10 12.38
C MET A 353 -36.01 19.94 13.30
N SER A 354 -35.74 19.96 14.61
CA SER A 354 -36.45 20.81 15.56
C SER A 354 -36.17 22.29 15.34
N ARG A 355 -34.90 22.68 15.08
CA ARG A 355 -34.56 24.08 14.78
C ARG A 355 -35.19 24.55 13.47
N SER A 356 -35.19 23.70 12.44
CA SER A 356 -35.84 24.00 11.15
C SER A 356 -37.36 24.09 11.29
N ALA A 357 -37.97 23.19 12.05
CA ALA A 357 -39.41 23.19 12.31
C ALA A 357 -39.87 24.44 13.07
N ASP A 358 -39.07 24.96 14.02
CA ASP A 358 -39.39 26.22 14.71
C ASP A 358 -39.48 27.40 13.74
N VAL A 359 -38.50 27.54 12.83
CA VAL A 359 -38.53 28.56 11.76
C VAL A 359 -39.75 28.38 10.85
N ALA A 360 -40.10 27.14 10.51
CA ALA A 360 -41.28 26.83 9.70
C ALA A 360 -42.60 27.21 10.42
N GLU A 361 -42.71 26.96 11.73
CA GLU A 361 -43.88 27.37 12.53
C GLU A 361 -44.01 28.89 12.61
N GLN A 362 -42.91 29.64 12.68
CA GLN A 362 -42.95 31.10 12.63
C GLN A 362 -43.53 31.61 11.30
N ALA A 363 -43.12 31.02 10.17
CA ALA A 363 -43.66 31.35 8.84
C ALA A 363 -45.15 30.99 8.72
N LYS A 364 -45.51 29.78 9.12
CA LYS A 364 -46.89 29.28 9.15
C LYS A 364 -47.81 30.15 9.99
N ALA A 365 -47.37 30.59 11.17
CA ALA A 365 -48.13 31.49 12.04
C ALA A 365 -48.46 32.84 11.39
N ARG A 366 -47.71 33.22 10.34
CA ARG A 366 -47.91 34.43 9.53
C ARG A 366 -48.54 34.15 8.16
N GLY A 367 -49.03 32.92 7.95
CA GLY A 367 -49.65 32.48 6.70
C GLY A 367 -48.66 32.36 5.54
N LEU A 368 -47.36 32.30 5.82
CA LEU A 368 -46.34 32.08 4.81
C LEU A 368 -46.07 30.60 4.58
N LYS A 369 -45.60 30.32 3.37
CA LYS A 369 -45.10 29.02 2.92
C LYS A 369 -43.69 29.21 2.39
N SER A 370 -43.01 28.13 2.02
CA SER A 370 -41.75 28.28 1.29
C SER A 370 -41.98 28.98 -0.05
N ALA A 371 -41.13 29.93 -0.38
CA ALA A 371 -41.17 30.66 -1.65
C ALA A 371 -40.58 29.85 -2.82
N VAL A 372 -39.88 28.76 -2.51
CA VAL A 372 -39.15 27.92 -3.47
C VAL A 372 -39.44 26.44 -3.19
N PRO A 373 -39.15 25.52 -4.12
CA PRO A 373 -39.19 24.09 -3.82
C PRO A 373 -38.30 23.76 -2.62
N PHE A 374 -38.89 23.25 -1.54
CA PHE A 374 -38.21 22.95 -0.29
C PHE A 374 -38.26 21.45 0.00
N MET A 375 -37.11 20.82 0.21
CA MET A 375 -36.99 19.37 0.38
C MET A 375 -36.33 19.01 1.71
N VAL A 376 -36.81 17.94 2.35
CA VAL A 376 -36.35 17.47 3.65
C VAL A 376 -35.96 16.01 3.57
N THR A 377 -34.73 15.68 3.93
CA THR A 377 -34.20 14.30 3.94
C THR A 377 -33.87 13.86 5.37
N PRO A 378 -34.68 12.99 5.99
CA PRO A 378 -34.33 12.37 7.28
C PRO A 378 -33.09 11.49 7.15
N GLY A 379 -32.25 11.46 8.19
CA GLY A 379 -31.02 10.68 8.17
C GLY A 379 -31.22 9.18 8.38
N SER A 380 -32.30 8.79 9.08
CA SER A 380 -32.63 7.40 9.37
C SER A 380 -34.14 7.22 9.57
N GLU A 381 -34.60 5.97 9.54
CA GLU A 381 -35.98 5.63 9.90
C GLU A 381 -36.29 6.00 11.35
N GLN A 382 -35.33 5.82 12.26
CA GLN A 382 -35.46 6.20 13.67
C GLN A 382 -35.72 7.70 13.81
N VAL A 383 -34.94 8.54 13.13
CA VAL A 383 -35.19 9.99 13.12
C VAL A 383 -36.52 10.29 12.46
N ARG A 384 -36.79 9.76 11.26
CA ARG A 384 -38.03 10.02 10.50
C ARG A 384 -39.27 9.74 11.34
N ALA A 385 -39.33 8.57 11.98
CA ALA A 385 -40.45 8.17 12.83
C ALA A 385 -40.59 9.08 14.05
N THR A 386 -39.46 9.47 14.66
CA THR A 386 -39.45 10.34 15.85
C THR A 386 -39.93 11.75 15.52
N ILE A 387 -39.44 12.37 14.43
CA ILE A 387 -39.84 13.73 14.03
C ILE A 387 -41.27 13.79 13.46
N GLU A 388 -41.78 12.67 12.95
CA GLU A 388 -43.19 12.54 12.57
C GLU A 388 -44.09 12.51 13.82
N ARG A 389 -43.71 11.70 14.82
CA ARG A 389 -44.43 11.62 16.11
C ARG A 389 -44.45 12.98 16.83
N ASP A 390 -43.31 13.64 16.92
CA ASP A 390 -43.14 14.87 17.71
C ASP A 390 -43.56 16.14 16.98
N GLY A 391 -43.96 16.01 15.70
CA GLY A 391 -44.65 17.06 14.94
C GLY A 391 -43.75 17.96 14.09
N GLN A 392 -42.42 17.84 14.19
CA GLN A 392 -41.49 18.63 13.36
C GLN A 392 -41.71 18.37 11.86
N MET A 393 -41.96 17.11 11.48
CA MET A 393 -42.25 16.76 10.09
C MET A 393 -43.46 17.53 9.58
N ARG A 394 -44.52 17.60 10.40
CA ARG A 394 -45.74 18.31 10.06
C ARG A 394 -45.49 19.80 9.89
N SER A 395 -44.73 20.43 10.78
CA SER A 395 -44.36 21.84 10.70
C SER A 395 -43.68 22.18 9.37
N LEU A 396 -42.78 21.31 8.90
CA LEU A 396 -42.09 21.49 7.61
C LEU A 396 -43.06 21.26 6.44
N THR A 397 -43.88 20.20 6.47
CA THR A 397 -44.84 19.94 5.38
C THR A 397 -45.95 20.99 5.29
N ASP A 398 -46.34 21.63 6.40
CA ASP A 398 -47.37 22.68 6.43
C ASP A 398 -46.92 23.96 5.67
N ILE A 399 -45.61 24.15 5.45
CA ILE A 399 -45.05 25.21 4.58
C ILE A 399 -44.66 24.70 3.18
N ASP A 400 -45.29 23.61 2.73
CA ASP A 400 -45.11 22.94 1.43
C ASP A 400 -43.74 22.26 1.23
N ALA A 401 -43.06 21.84 2.32
CA ALA A 401 -41.85 21.03 2.19
C ALA A 401 -42.17 19.60 1.71
N THR A 402 -41.33 19.07 0.82
CA THR A 402 -41.41 17.69 0.31
C THR A 402 -40.46 16.78 1.09
N VAL A 403 -40.98 15.70 1.65
CA VAL A 403 -40.19 14.72 2.41
C VAL A 403 -39.62 13.67 1.46
N LEU A 404 -38.31 13.55 1.43
CA LEU A 404 -37.58 12.56 0.63
C LEU A 404 -37.36 11.28 1.44
N ALA A 405 -36.92 10.21 0.76
CA ALA A 405 -36.58 8.95 1.40
C ALA A 405 -35.37 9.12 2.35
N ASN A 406 -35.24 8.22 3.33
CA ASN A 406 -34.11 8.19 4.28
C ASN A 406 -32.84 7.68 3.58
N ALA A 407 -32.29 8.48 2.66
CA ALA A 407 -31.22 8.11 1.75
C ALA A 407 -30.38 9.33 1.35
N CYS A 408 -29.21 9.12 0.74
CA CYS A 408 -28.34 10.22 0.33
C CYS A 408 -28.99 11.16 -0.69
N GLY A 409 -29.71 10.60 -1.67
CA GLY A 409 -30.49 11.34 -2.66
C GLY A 409 -29.71 12.49 -3.33
N PRO A 410 -30.23 13.75 -3.30
CA PRO A 410 -29.59 14.90 -3.92
C PRO A 410 -28.18 15.24 -3.43
N CYS A 411 -27.75 14.76 -2.26
CA CYS A 411 -26.39 15.01 -1.75
C CYS A 411 -25.28 14.42 -2.65
N ILE A 412 -25.59 13.30 -3.32
CA ILE A 412 -24.65 12.58 -4.19
C ILE A 412 -25.00 12.66 -5.68
N GLY A 413 -25.98 13.49 -6.05
CA GLY A 413 -26.47 13.59 -7.43
C GLY A 413 -27.56 12.58 -7.80
N GLN A 414 -28.10 11.84 -6.83
CA GLN A 414 -29.26 10.97 -7.05
C GLN A 414 -30.55 11.77 -6.98
N TRP A 415 -30.67 12.75 -7.88
CA TRP A 415 -31.81 13.64 -7.98
C TRP A 415 -32.20 13.84 -9.44
N ARG A 416 -33.42 13.42 -9.77
CA ARG A 416 -34.06 13.77 -11.04
C ARG A 416 -34.81 15.07 -10.87
N ARG A 417 -34.07 16.19 -10.96
CA ARG A 417 -34.62 17.54 -10.79
C ARG A 417 -35.59 17.89 -11.92
N ALA A 418 -36.83 18.23 -11.58
CA ALA A 418 -37.85 18.65 -12.54
C ALA A 418 -37.76 20.16 -12.84
N GLY A 419 -38.12 20.56 -14.07
CA GLY A 419 -38.46 21.96 -14.41
C GLY A 419 -37.32 22.91 -14.78
N GLU A 420 -36.05 22.55 -14.56
CA GLU A 420 -34.91 23.40 -14.92
C GLU A 420 -34.36 23.11 -16.32
N SER A 421 -34.04 24.17 -17.06
CA SER A 421 -33.46 24.06 -18.40
C SER A 421 -31.95 23.86 -18.32
N VAL A 422 -31.46 22.82 -18.99
CA VAL A 422 -30.03 22.45 -19.00
C VAL A 422 -29.20 23.66 -19.44
N GLY A 423 -28.26 24.07 -18.57
CA GLY A 423 -27.29 25.12 -18.86
C GLY A 423 -27.66 26.52 -18.36
N ASN A 424 -28.85 26.72 -17.79
CA ASN A 424 -29.19 28.00 -17.16
C ASN A 424 -28.52 28.11 -15.77
N PRO A 425 -27.81 29.21 -15.49
CA PRO A 425 -27.33 29.50 -14.14
C PRO A 425 -28.50 29.60 -13.16
N ASN A 426 -28.44 28.84 -12.08
CA ASN A 426 -29.44 28.84 -11.02
C ASN A 426 -28.75 28.62 -9.68
N THR A 427 -29.41 29.01 -8.60
CA THR A 427 -28.91 28.83 -7.24
C THR A 427 -29.73 27.79 -6.49
N ILE A 428 -29.06 26.88 -5.79
CA ILE A 428 -29.67 26.05 -4.74
C ILE A 428 -28.98 26.32 -3.41
N VAL A 429 -29.72 26.14 -2.32
CA VAL A 429 -29.19 26.21 -0.95
C VAL A 429 -29.39 24.87 -0.25
N THR A 430 -28.35 24.35 0.40
CA THR A 430 -28.39 23.03 1.01
C THR A 430 -27.80 23.00 2.42
N SER A 431 -28.27 22.09 3.28
CA SER A 431 -27.60 21.82 4.57
C SER A 431 -26.58 20.68 4.48
N TYR A 432 -26.14 20.34 3.27
CA TYR A 432 -25.24 19.23 2.98
C TYR A 432 -23.78 19.60 3.25
N ASN A 433 -22.81 18.92 2.62
CA ASN A 433 -21.38 19.12 2.86
C ASN A 433 -20.57 19.44 1.60
N ARG A 434 -21.05 19.10 0.39
CA ARG A 434 -20.34 19.35 -0.88
C ARG A 434 -21.16 20.11 -1.90
N ASN A 435 -20.52 21.07 -2.55
CA ASN A 435 -21.11 21.98 -3.54
C ASN A 435 -20.27 22.10 -4.82
N PHE A 436 -19.43 21.09 -5.14
CA PHE A 436 -18.68 21.05 -6.40
C PHE A 436 -19.61 21.15 -7.62
N PRO A 437 -19.14 21.69 -8.76
CA PRO A 437 -19.94 21.75 -9.99
C PRO A 437 -20.58 20.41 -10.36
N ALA A 438 -21.84 20.43 -10.78
CA ALA A 438 -22.64 19.26 -11.18
C ALA A 438 -22.89 18.18 -10.09
N ARG A 439 -22.53 18.43 -8.83
CA ARG A 439 -22.63 17.43 -7.76
C ARG A 439 -24.07 17.01 -7.44
N ASN A 440 -25.00 17.95 -7.33
CA ASN A 440 -26.32 17.68 -6.76
C ASN A 440 -27.37 17.28 -7.79
N ASP A 441 -27.30 17.85 -9.00
CA ASP A 441 -28.29 17.69 -10.06
C ASP A 441 -27.66 17.37 -11.43
N GLY A 442 -26.35 17.14 -11.49
CA GLY A 442 -25.63 16.88 -12.74
C GLY A 442 -25.40 18.11 -13.61
N GLN A 443 -25.73 19.33 -13.16
CA GLN A 443 -25.59 20.55 -13.95
C GLN A 443 -24.40 21.41 -13.47
N PRO A 444 -23.39 21.68 -14.33
CA PRO A 444 -22.26 22.53 -13.95
C PRO A 444 -22.64 23.99 -13.67
N SER A 445 -23.74 24.48 -14.24
CA SER A 445 -24.25 25.85 -14.07
C SER A 445 -25.00 26.08 -12.74
N THR A 446 -25.30 25.02 -11.98
CA THR A 446 -25.94 25.14 -10.68
C THR A 446 -24.95 25.61 -9.62
N MET A 447 -25.26 26.72 -8.97
CA MET A 447 -24.54 27.27 -7.83
C MET A 447 -25.15 26.74 -6.54
N ASN A 448 -24.46 25.85 -5.85
CA ASN A 448 -24.89 25.34 -4.55
C ASN A 448 -24.21 26.11 -3.41
N LEU A 449 -25.00 26.71 -2.52
CA LEU A 449 -24.53 27.28 -1.27
C LEU A 449 -24.91 26.39 -0.09
N ILE A 450 -23.97 26.16 0.81
CA ILE A 450 -24.17 25.31 1.99
C ILE A 450 -24.30 26.18 3.24
N GLY A 451 -25.28 25.87 4.09
CA GLY A 451 -25.52 26.52 5.39
C GLY A 451 -26.07 25.57 6.44
N SER A 452 -26.44 26.09 7.62
CA SER A 452 -27.19 25.33 8.64
C SER A 452 -28.65 25.10 8.18
N PRO A 453 -29.31 24.02 8.63
CA PRO A 453 -30.65 23.67 8.15
C PRO A 453 -31.71 24.74 8.49
N GLU A 454 -31.59 25.43 9.62
CA GLU A 454 -32.46 26.57 9.97
C GLU A 454 -32.25 27.78 9.05
N ILE A 455 -31.01 28.06 8.65
CA ILE A 455 -30.70 29.15 7.71
C ILE A 455 -31.21 28.79 6.32
N VAL A 456 -31.02 27.55 5.88
CA VAL A 456 -31.57 27.06 4.60
C VAL A 456 -33.10 27.14 4.61
N THR A 457 -33.76 26.82 5.73
CA THR A 457 -35.22 26.97 5.88
C THR A 457 -35.64 28.43 5.80
N ALA A 458 -34.94 29.34 6.49
CA ALA A 458 -35.21 30.77 6.42
C ALA A 458 -35.03 31.34 4.99
N LEU A 459 -33.96 30.92 4.29
CA LEU A 459 -33.71 31.27 2.89
C LEU A 459 -34.77 30.67 1.95
N ALA A 460 -35.28 29.48 2.24
CA ALA A 460 -36.38 28.87 1.49
C ALA A 460 -37.68 29.67 1.62
N ILE A 461 -37.95 30.27 2.79
CA ILE A 461 -39.08 31.16 3.00
C ILE A 461 -38.85 32.51 2.31
N GLY A 462 -37.64 33.05 2.37
CA GLY A 462 -37.28 34.34 1.74
C GLY A 462 -37.12 34.28 0.22
N GLY A 463 -36.81 33.11 -0.35
CA GLY A 463 -36.71 32.85 -1.80
C GLY A 463 -35.50 33.45 -2.52
N ARG A 464 -34.58 34.09 -1.80
CA ARG A 464 -33.40 34.77 -2.36
C ARG A 464 -32.19 34.68 -1.44
N LEU A 465 -30.99 34.63 -2.00
CA LEU A 465 -29.72 34.58 -1.24
C LEU A 465 -29.41 35.88 -0.50
N SER A 466 -29.89 37.01 -1.00
CA SER A 466 -29.70 38.33 -0.40
C SER A 466 -30.53 38.55 0.87
N PHE A 467 -31.46 37.63 1.20
CA PHE A 467 -32.24 37.70 2.43
C PHE A 467 -31.39 37.30 3.63
N ASN A 468 -31.25 38.20 4.60
CA ASN A 468 -30.59 37.94 5.86
C ASN A 468 -31.62 37.82 7.01
N PRO A 469 -31.88 36.61 7.55
CA PRO A 469 -32.87 36.42 8.61
C PRO A 469 -32.52 37.14 9.93
N LEU A 470 -31.27 37.58 10.12
CA LEU A 470 -30.86 38.30 11.32
C LEU A 470 -31.37 39.75 11.32
N THR A 471 -31.55 40.35 10.14
CA THR A 471 -31.81 41.79 9.99
C THR A 471 -33.08 42.11 9.22
N ASP A 472 -33.43 41.30 8.23
CA ASP A 472 -34.41 41.66 7.22
C ASP A 472 -35.83 41.27 7.63
N THR A 473 -36.82 41.95 7.05
CA THR A 473 -38.24 41.62 7.24
C THR A 473 -38.82 40.83 6.07
N LEU A 474 -39.89 40.10 6.37
CA LEU A 474 -40.77 39.42 5.43
C LEU A 474 -42.19 40.00 5.54
N THR A 475 -42.89 40.04 4.43
CA THR A 475 -44.30 40.41 4.38
C THR A 475 -45.17 39.20 4.66
N ALA A 476 -45.97 39.23 5.72
CA ALA A 476 -46.94 38.20 6.07
C ALA A 476 -48.13 38.17 5.09
N ALA A 477 -48.95 37.10 5.15
CA ALA A 477 -50.13 36.96 4.29
C ALA A 477 -51.21 38.07 4.52
N ASP A 478 -51.20 38.70 5.69
CA ASP A 478 -52.06 39.85 6.03
C ASP A 478 -51.47 41.21 5.63
N GLY A 479 -50.28 41.23 5.03
CA GLY A 479 -49.56 42.44 4.61
C GLY A 479 -48.73 43.10 5.70
N SER A 480 -48.66 42.54 6.92
CA SER A 480 -47.79 43.05 7.98
C SER A 480 -46.34 42.63 7.78
N GLU A 481 -45.40 43.50 8.16
CA GLU A 481 -43.97 43.18 8.16
C GLU A 481 -43.57 42.53 9.48
N PHE A 482 -42.79 41.45 9.41
CA PHE A 482 -42.21 40.80 10.57
C PHE A 482 -40.80 40.30 10.25
N ARG A 483 -40.02 40.02 11.28
CA ARG A 483 -38.71 39.36 11.16
C ARG A 483 -38.82 37.96 11.75
N LEU A 484 -38.08 37.01 11.19
CA LEU A 484 -37.91 35.69 11.80
C LEU A 484 -37.09 35.82 13.08
N ASP A 485 -37.61 35.29 14.18
CA ASP A 485 -36.84 35.18 15.41
C ASP A 485 -35.85 34.01 15.28
N PRO A 486 -34.67 34.09 15.94
CA PRO A 486 -33.77 32.95 16.02
C PRO A 486 -34.52 31.71 16.53
N PRO A 487 -34.26 30.51 15.98
CA PRO A 487 -34.97 29.32 16.40
C PRO A 487 -34.77 29.07 17.89
N ALA A 488 -35.84 28.63 18.56
CA ALA A 488 -35.80 28.29 19.97
C ALA A 488 -34.71 27.23 20.28
N GLU A 489 -34.26 27.17 21.54
CA GLU A 489 -33.33 26.12 21.98
C GLU A 489 -33.98 24.75 21.81
N ALA A 490 -33.44 23.96 20.88
CA ALA A 490 -33.96 22.65 20.53
C ALA A 490 -33.46 21.57 21.50
N PRO A 491 -34.25 20.52 21.76
CA PRO A 491 -33.76 19.36 22.48
C PRO A 491 -32.70 18.63 21.64
N GLU A 492 -31.55 18.30 22.21
CA GLU A 492 -30.53 17.49 21.52
C GLU A 492 -30.97 16.03 21.30
N VAL A 493 -31.90 15.55 22.13
CA VAL A 493 -32.52 14.22 22.06
C VAL A 493 -34.02 14.35 22.35
N PRO A 494 -34.88 13.47 21.81
CA PRO A 494 -36.32 13.52 22.05
C PRO A 494 -36.65 13.33 23.54
N PRO A 495 -37.61 14.09 24.11
CA PRO A 495 -38.02 13.93 25.51
C PRO A 495 -38.63 12.56 25.85
N ALA A 496 -39.27 11.92 24.87
CA ALA A 496 -39.97 10.64 25.01
C ALA A 496 -39.22 9.49 24.32
N ASP A 497 -37.88 9.49 24.41
CA ASP A 497 -36.97 8.61 23.69
C ASP A 497 -37.18 8.60 22.17
N PHE A 498 -36.27 7.95 21.44
CA PHE A 498 -36.41 7.76 20.00
C PHE A 498 -37.41 6.63 19.68
N GLU A 499 -38.24 6.86 18.66
CA GLU A 499 -39.07 5.81 18.04
C GLU A 499 -38.20 4.86 17.22
N GLU A 500 -38.42 3.56 17.33
CA GLU A 500 -37.69 2.57 16.51
C GLU A 500 -38.07 2.64 15.03
N GLY A 501 -39.31 3.04 14.73
CA GLY A 501 -39.87 2.99 13.38
C GLY A 501 -39.96 1.56 12.84
N ARG A 502 -39.80 1.40 11.53
CA ARG A 502 -39.76 0.07 10.88
C ARG A 502 -38.37 -0.55 11.00
N SER A 503 -38.31 -1.85 11.31
CA SER A 503 -37.03 -2.56 11.30
C SER A 503 -36.55 -2.85 9.87
N PHE A 504 -35.37 -2.36 9.53
CA PHE A 504 -34.70 -2.57 8.24
C PHE A 504 -33.41 -3.40 8.34
N TYR A 505 -32.97 -3.74 9.56
CA TYR A 505 -31.76 -4.50 9.80
C TYR A 505 -32.01 -6.00 9.67
N GLN A 506 -31.09 -6.68 8.99
CA GLN A 506 -31.03 -8.13 8.86
C GLN A 506 -29.70 -8.60 9.44
N ALA A 507 -29.77 -9.34 10.55
CA ALA A 507 -28.60 -10.01 11.11
C ALA A 507 -28.16 -11.15 10.18
N PRO A 508 -26.84 -11.38 10.03
CA PRO A 508 -26.37 -12.56 9.33
C PRO A 508 -26.76 -13.83 10.10
N PRO A 509 -26.97 -14.98 9.44
CA PRO A 509 -27.11 -16.25 10.12
C PRO A 509 -25.81 -16.63 10.85
N ASP A 510 -25.91 -17.45 11.90
CA ASP A 510 -24.75 -17.95 12.63
C ASP A 510 -23.77 -18.75 11.74
N ASP A 511 -24.30 -19.42 10.72
CA ASP A 511 -23.53 -20.14 9.69
C ASP A 511 -24.04 -19.79 8.29
N GLY A 512 -23.25 -19.00 7.56
CA GLY A 512 -23.50 -18.61 6.18
C GLY A 512 -22.87 -19.52 5.12
N SER A 513 -22.17 -20.59 5.51
CA SER A 513 -21.34 -21.40 4.60
C SER A 513 -22.13 -22.08 3.47
N ALA A 514 -23.39 -22.44 3.73
CA ALA A 514 -24.29 -23.06 2.76
C ALA A 514 -24.91 -22.06 1.76
N ILE A 515 -24.73 -20.75 1.95
CA ILE A 515 -25.28 -19.73 1.05
C ILE A 515 -24.40 -19.66 -0.21
N GLU A 516 -24.97 -19.98 -1.35
CA GLU A 516 -24.32 -19.81 -2.66
C GLU A 516 -24.57 -18.42 -3.23
N LEU A 517 -23.49 -17.74 -3.62
CA LEU A 517 -23.57 -16.47 -4.33
C LEU A 517 -23.66 -16.73 -5.81
N THR A 518 -24.80 -16.38 -6.40
CA THR A 518 -24.99 -16.48 -7.85
C THR A 518 -24.97 -15.07 -8.44
N VAL A 519 -23.93 -14.76 -9.21
CA VAL A 519 -23.88 -13.58 -10.07
C VAL A 519 -24.07 -14.08 -11.50
N SER A 520 -25.09 -13.56 -12.20
CA SER A 520 -25.33 -13.92 -13.60
C SER A 520 -24.11 -13.52 -14.45
N PRO A 521 -23.56 -14.41 -15.30
CA PRO A 521 -22.50 -14.03 -16.24
C PRO A 521 -22.92 -12.92 -17.22
N ASP A 522 -24.23 -12.83 -17.51
CA ASP A 522 -24.82 -11.82 -18.39
C ASP A 522 -25.33 -10.59 -17.63
N SER A 523 -25.06 -10.49 -16.32
CA SER A 523 -25.44 -9.35 -15.50
C SER A 523 -24.87 -8.06 -16.06
N GLU A 524 -25.70 -7.02 -16.13
CA GLU A 524 -25.27 -5.68 -16.49
C GLU A 524 -24.90 -4.83 -15.26
N ARG A 525 -25.08 -5.35 -14.04
CA ARG A 525 -24.99 -4.59 -12.78
C ARG A 525 -23.80 -5.02 -11.92
N ILE A 526 -23.60 -6.33 -11.79
CA ILE A 526 -22.55 -6.99 -11.01
C ILE A 526 -21.68 -7.84 -11.93
N GLN A 527 -20.36 -7.73 -11.80
CA GLN A 527 -19.36 -8.53 -12.51
C GLN A 527 -18.39 -9.11 -11.48
N LEU A 528 -18.14 -10.42 -11.52
CA LEU A 528 -17.10 -11.01 -10.69
C LEU A 528 -15.74 -10.44 -11.08
N LEU A 529 -14.94 -10.08 -10.08
CA LEU A 529 -13.60 -9.56 -10.28
C LEU A 529 -12.61 -10.72 -10.42
N GLU A 530 -11.75 -10.66 -11.43
CA GLU A 530 -10.60 -11.55 -11.57
C GLU A 530 -9.37 -10.91 -10.91
N PRO A 531 -8.46 -11.70 -10.30
CA PRO A 531 -7.20 -11.19 -9.80
C PRO A 531 -6.39 -10.51 -10.90
N TRP A 532 -5.74 -9.38 -10.58
CA TRP A 532 -4.83 -8.74 -11.52
C TRP A 532 -3.64 -9.64 -11.85
N PRO A 533 -3.11 -9.59 -13.08
CA PRO A 533 -1.82 -10.21 -13.38
C PRO A 533 -0.75 -9.64 -12.46
N ALA A 534 0.11 -10.52 -11.93
CA ALA A 534 1.29 -10.12 -11.18
C ALA A 534 2.20 -9.23 -12.03
N TRP A 535 3.03 -8.41 -11.37
CA TRP A 535 4.09 -7.69 -12.07
C TRP A 535 5.08 -8.69 -12.68
N ASP A 536 5.46 -8.45 -13.92
CA ASP A 536 6.33 -9.34 -14.71
C ASP A 536 7.83 -9.18 -14.37
N GLY A 537 8.16 -8.29 -13.43
CA GLY A 537 9.54 -8.00 -13.02
C GLY A 537 10.28 -7.03 -13.94
N ASN A 538 9.67 -6.59 -15.05
CA ASN A 538 10.30 -5.69 -16.01
C ASN A 538 9.95 -4.22 -15.74
N ASP A 539 10.81 -3.34 -16.24
CA ASP A 539 10.58 -1.90 -16.24
C ASP A 539 9.43 -1.51 -17.16
N PHE A 540 8.70 -0.46 -16.79
CA PHE A 540 7.73 0.14 -17.67
C PHE A 540 8.42 1.17 -18.56
N THR A 541 8.68 0.78 -19.81
CA THR A 541 9.34 1.62 -20.81
C THR A 541 8.37 2.08 -21.88
N ASP A 542 8.69 3.23 -22.50
CA ASP A 542 8.01 3.77 -23.67
C ASP A 542 6.47 3.88 -23.52
N MET A 543 6.01 4.33 -22.35
CA MET A 543 4.58 4.48 -22.06
C MET A 543 4.06 5.83 -22.52
N PRO A 544 3.02 5.93 -23.37
CA PRO A 544 2.41 7.21 -23.67
C PRO A 544 1.73 7.83 -22.45
N ALA A 545 1.81 9.16 -22.35
CA ALA A 545 0.92 9.94 -21.48
C ALA A 545 -0.51 9.89 -22.05
N LEU A 546 -1.39 9.09 -21.45
CA LEU A 546 -2.80 9.03 -21.84
C LEU A 546 -3.50 10.37 -21.57
N LEU A 547 -3.22 10.98 -20.42
CA LEU A 547 -3.80 12.23 -19.94
C LEU A 547 -2.71 13.06 -19.25
N LYS A 548 -2.64 14.35 -19.56
CA LYS A 548 -2.05 15.37 -18.68
C LYS A 548 -3.20 16.24 -18.16
N ALA A 549 -3.54 16.11 -16.89
CA ALA A 549 -4.70 16.74 -16.29
C ALA A 549 -4.33 18.15 -15.79
N LYS A 550 -5.06 19.17 -16.27
CA LYS A 550 -4.86 20.58 -15.93
C LYS A 550 -5.65 20.97 -14.68
N GLY A 551 -4.96 21.46 -13.65
CA GLY A 551 -5.60 21.98 -12.44
C GLY A 551 -6.36 20.91 -11.64
N LYS A 552 -7.42 21.35 -10.95
CA LYS A 552 -8.16 20.52 -9.98
C LYS A 552 -8.79 19.29 -10.66
N THR A 553 -8.27 18.12 -10.31
CA THR A 553 -8.74 16.83 -10.84
C THR A 553 -9.26 15.96 -9.69
N THR A 554 -10.59 15.93 -9.53
CA THR A 554 -11.26 15.19 -8.43
C THR A 554 -11.53 13.74 -8.82
N THR A 555 -11.92 12.89 -7.87
CA THR A 555 -12.39 11.53 -8.20
C THR A 555 -13.68 11.53 -9.04
N ASP A 556 -14.47 12.60 -9.03
CA ASP A 556 -15.58 12.81 -9.97
C ASP A 556 -15.09 13.16 -11.39
N SER A 557 -13.95 13.84 -11.52
CA SER A 557 -13.29 14.07 -12.82
C SER A 557 -12.73 12.77 -13.41
N ILE A 558 -12.18 11.90 -12.56
CA ILE A 558 -11.56 10.62 -12.94
C ILE A 558 -12.61 9.54 -13.23
N SER A 559 -13.65 9.46 -12.42
CA SER A 559 -14.65 8.39 -12.44
C SER A 559 -16.00 8.96 -12.01
N PRO A 560 -16.74 9.65 -12.90
CA PRO A 560 -17.98 10.33 -12.56
C PRO A 560 -19.03 9.43 -11.88
N ALA A 561 -19.88 10.04 -11.03
CA ALA A 561 -21.03 9.38 -10.41
C ALA A 561 -22.30 9.53 -11.29
N GLY A 562 -23.45 9.84 -10.68
CA GLY A 562 -24.72 10.03 -11.38
C GLY A 562 -25.21 8.77 -12.09
N VAL A 563 -25.47 8.88 -13.39
CA VAL A 563 -25.97 7.76 -14.23
C VAL A 563 -25.06 6.53 -14.22
N TRP A 564 -23.76 6.70 -13.91
CA TRP A 564 -22.80 5.61 -13.84
C TRP A 564 -22.90 4.75 -12.58
N LEU A 565 -23.57 5.24 -11.53
CA LEU A 565 -23.71 4.51 -10.27
C LEU A 565 -24.40 3.15 -10.45
N ARG A 566 -25.25 3.00 -11.48
CA ARG A 566 -25.87 1.71 -11.82
C ARG A 566 -24.83 0.63 -12.17
N PHE A 567 -23.65 0.98 -12.69
CA PHE A 567 -22.63 0.03 -13.12
C PHE A 567 -21.55 -0.24 -12.06
N ARG A 568 -21.70 0.24 -10.83
CA ARG A 568 -20.62 0.18 -9.82
C ARG A 568 -20.13 -1.22 -9.49
N GLY A 569 -21.00 -2.23 -9.51
CA GLY A 569 -20.60 -3.63 -9.36
C GLY A 569 -20.04 -4.26 -10.64
N HIS A 570 -20.11 -3.58 -11.79
CA HIS A 570 -19.65 -4.08 -13.10
C HIS A 570 -18.49 -3.23 -13.61
N LEU A 571 -17.27 -3.62 -13.22
CA LEU A 571 -16.07 -2.80 -13.43
C LEU A 571 -15.79 -2.47 -14.90
N ASP A 572 -15.97 -3.41 -15.82
CA ASP A 572 -15.68 -3.16 -17.24
C ASP A 572 -16.60 -2.09 -17.85
N ARG A 573 -17.92 -2.21 -17.70
CA ARG A 573 -18.88 -1.19 -18.17
C ARG A 573 -18.70 0.14 -17.45
N PHE A 574 -18.42 0.10 -16.15
CA PHE A 574 -18.16 1.30 -15.37
C PHE A 574 -16.93 2.06 -15.88
N SER A 575 -15.90 1.35 -16.34
CA SER A 575 -14.64 1.95 -16.81
C SER A 575 -14.79 2.77 -18.10
N ASP A 576 -15.94 2.73 -18.78
CA ASP A 576 -16.21 3.60 -19.93
C ASP A 576 -16.28 5.09 -19.55
N ASN A 577 -16.45 5.40 -18.26
CA ASN A 577 -16.47 6.76 -17.75
C ASN A 577 -15.09 7.33 -17.36
N MET A 578 -14.02 6.53 -17.50
CA MET A 578 -12.69 6.91 -17.04
C MET A 578 -12.21 8.21 -17.68
N PHE A 579 -11.83 9.17 -16.82
CA PHE A 579 -11.36 10.52 -17.12
C PHE A 579 -12.34 11.43 -17.86
N MET A 580 -13.64 11.11 -17.93
CA MET A 580 -14.63 11.93 -18.65
C MET A 580 -14.70 13.40 -18.21
N GLY A 581 -14.41 13.69 -16.93
CA GLY A 581 -14.43 15.04 -16.39
C GLY A 581 -13.04 15.67 -16.19
N ALA A 582 -11.96 14.98 -16.58
CA ALA A 582 -10.61 15.51 -16.47
C ALA A 582 -10.31 16.49 -17.61
N ILE A 583 -9.77 17.66 -17.29
CA ILE A 583 -9.40 18.67 -18.28
C ILE A 583 -8.03 18.33 -18.85
N ASN A 584 -7.96 18.16 -20.17
CA ASN A 584 -6.72 17.85 -20.85
C ASN A 584 -5.87 19.13 -21.02
N ALA A 585 -4.66 19.15 -20.44
CA ALA A 585 -3.74 20.27 -20.51
C ALA A 585 -3.26 20.58 -21.94
N TYR A 586 -3.33 19.63 -22.87
CA TYR A 586 -2.91 19.83 -24.26
C TYR A 586 -3.98 20.50 -25.14
N THR A 587 -5.27 20.29 -24.84
CA THR A 587 -6.38 20.76 -25.68
C THR A 587 -7.36 21.67 -24.97
N ASP A 588 -7.26 21.80 -23.64
CA ASP A 588 -8.25 22.42 -22.75
C ASP A 588 -9.67 21.79 -22.83
N GLU A 589 -9.80 20.62 -23.47
CA GLU A 589 -11.06 19.88 -23.54
C GLU A 589 -11.22 18.88 -22.38
N ALA A 590 -12.44 18.73 -21.89
CA ALA A 590 -12.78 17.72 -20.90
C ALA A 590 -12.94 16.33 -21.54
N GLY A 591 -12.32 15.32 -20.93
CA GLY A 591 -12.57 13.91 -21.23
C GLY A 591 -12.07 13.39 -22.58
N LYS A 592 -11.38 14.23 -23.36
CA LYS A 592 -10.91 13.90 -24.70
C LYS A 592 -9.41 14.07 -24.85
N GLY A 593 -8.79 13.19 -25.63
CA GLY A 593 -7.35 13.17 -25.86
C GLY A 593 -6.96 12.82 -27.29
N LEU A 594 -5.64 12.72 -27.47
CA LEU A 594 -4.99 12.20 -28.66
C LEU A 594 -4.63 10.73 -28.41
N ASN A 595 -5.02 9.84 -29.32
CA ASN A 595 -4.44 8.52 -29.39
C ASN A 595 -3.11 8.61 -30.13
N VAL A 596 -1.99 8.49 -29.42
CA VAL A 596 -0.66 8.64 -30.05
C VAL A 596 -0.28 7.45 -30.95
N VAL A 597 -0.93 6.30 -30.76
CA VAL A 597 -0.70 5.10 -31.57
C VAL A 597 -1.40 5.20 -32.93
N THR A 598 -2.62 5.76 -32.97
CA THR A 598 -3.39 5.91 -34.22
C THR A 598 -3.30 7.30 -34.84
N GLY A 599 -2.90 8.31 -34.07
CA GLY A 599 -2.89 9.73 -34.46
C GLY A 599 -4.27 10.42 -34.40
N GLU A 600 -5.33 9.70 -33.98
CA GLU A 600 -6.69 10.24 -33.93
C GLU A 600 -6.91 11.13 -32.69
N THR A 601 -7.46 12.33 -32.90
CA THR A 601 -7.76 13.32 -31.85
C THR A 601 -9.24 13.34 -31.44
N GLY A 602 -9.55 13.94 -30.29
CA GLY A 602 -10.93 14.16 -29.84
C GLY A 602 -11.65 12.90 -29.33
N GLN A 603 -10.92 11.81 -29.09
CA GLN A 603 -11.48 10.56 -28.57
C GLN A 603 -11.54 10.58 -27.05
N GLY A 604 -12.56 9.92 -26.48
CA GLY A 604 -12.66 9.72 -25.04
C GLY A 604 -11.49 8.91 -24.49
N PHE A 605 -10.93 9.31 -23.34
CA PHE A 605 -9.77 8.64 -22.76
C PHE A 605 -9.98 7.15 -22.48
N SER A 606 -11.18 6.73 -22.05
CA SER A 606 -11.53 5.32 -21.88
C SER A 606 -11.40 4.51 -23.18
N ARG A 607 -11.82 5.08 -24.32
CA ARG A 607 -11.68 4.46 -25.65
C ARG A 607 -10.21 4.35 -26.07
N ILE A 608 -9.42 5.41 -25.84
CA ILE A 608 -7.98 5.39 -26.13
C ILE A 608 -7.28 4.32 -25.28
N ALA A 609 -7.57 4.27 -23.98
CA ALA A 609 -6.99 3.28 -23.07
C ALA A 609 -7.35 1.83 -23.44
N ARG A 610 -8.61 1.58 -23.86
CA ARG A 610 -9.00 0.27 -24.41
C ARG A 610 -8.20 -0.08 -25.66
N ASN A 611 -7.97 0.88 -26.55
CA ASN A 611 -7.15 0.68 -27.74
C ASN A 611 -5.68 0.39 -27.41
N TYR A 612 -5.11 1.06 -26.41
CA TYR A 612 -3.77 0.76 -25.91
C TYR A 612 -3.69 -0.64 -25.29
N LYS A 613 -4.64 -0.98 -24.41
CA LYS A 613 -4.72 -2.30 -23.79
C LYS A 613 -4.81 -3.43 -24.83
N ALA A 614 -5.65 -3.26 -25.86
CA ALA A 614 -5.80 -4.25 -26.93
C ALA A 614 -4.50 -4.47 -27.74
N GLN A 615 -3.58 -3.51 -27.72
CA GLN A 615 -2.27 -3.58 -28.38
C GLN A 615 -1.13 -3.90 -27.40
N GLY A 616 -1.43 -4.19 -26.13
CA GLY A 616 -0.43 -4.44 -25.09
C GLY A 616 0.34 -3.18 -24.64
N VAL A 617 -0.11 -1.99 -25.03
CA VAL A 617 0.53 -0.72 -24.68
C VAL A 617 0.10 -0.29 -23.28
N LYS A 618 1.06 -0.13 -22.38
CA LYS A 618 0.87 0.48 -21.05
C LYS A 618 0.90 2.00 -21.16
N TRP A 619 0.26 2.71 -20.25
CA TRP A 619 0.20 4.17 -20.28
C TRP A 619 0.32 4.78 -18.88
N VAL A 620 0.59 6.10 -18.86
CA VAL A 620 0.59 6.89 -17.62
C VAL A 620 -0.40 8.06 -17.68
N ALA A 621 -0.90 8.48 -16.51
CA ALA A 621 -1.59 9.76 -16.36
C ALA A 621 -0.68 10.74 -15.60
N ILE A 622 -0.69 12.01 -16.01
CA ILE A 622 0.03 13.10 -15.36
C ILE A 622 -1.00 14.02 -14.69
N GLY A 623 -0.83 14.28 -13.40
CA GLY A 623 -1.74 15.09 -12.59
C GLY A 623 -1.07 16.34 -12.02
N ASP A 624 -1.88 17.34 -11.71
CA ASP A 624 -1.47 18.55 -11.00
C ASP A 624 -1.45 18.31 -9.47
N PHE A 625 -1.56 19.37 -8.66
CA PHE A 625 -1.68 19.28 -7.22
C PHE A 625 -3.00 18.64 -6.76
N ASN A 626 -2.93 17.93 -5.63
CA ASN A 626 -4.05 17.27 -4.95
C ASN A 626 -4.87 16.35 -5.88
N TYR A 627 -4.18 15.61 -6.74
CA TYR A 627 -4.81 14.72 -7.72
C TYR A 627 -5.64 13.63 -7.02
N GLY A 628 -6.90 13.47 -7.46
CA GLY A 628 -7.85 12.53 -6.87
C GLY A 628 -8.53 13.04 -5.60
N GLU A 629 -8.66 14.36 -5.43
CA GLU A 629 -9.45 14.95 -4.34
C GLU A 629 -10.91 14.47 -4.34
N GLY A 630 -11.50 14.29 -3.15
CA GLY A 630 -12.94 14.11 -2.98
C GLY A 630 -13.36 12.74 -2.47
N SER A 631 -14.34 12.13 -3.14
CA SER A 631 -14.97 10.87 -2.73
C SER A 631 -13.99 9.69 -2.67
N SER A 632 -14.16 8.79 -1.70
CA SER A 632 -13.30 7.61 -1.44
C SER A 632 -13.36 6.50 -2.49
N ARG A 633 -14.01 6.74 -3.64
CA ARG A 633 -14.28 5.74 -4.68
C ARG A 633 -13.00 5.09 -5.22
N GLU A 634 -12.86 3.79 -5.00
CA GLU A 634 -11.73 3.01 -5.50
C GLU A 634 -11.77 2.77 -7.01
N HIS A 635 -12.93 2.94 -7.67
CA HIS A 635 -13.01 2.81 -9.13
C HIS A 635 -12.17 3.84 -9.89
N ALA A 636 -11.83 4.97 -9.24
CA ALA A 636 -10.86 5.91 -9.79
C ALA A 636 -9.45 5.30 -9.92
N ALA A 637 -9.15 4.19 -9.24
CA ALA A 637 -7.94 3.38 -9.40
C ALA A 637 -8.21 2.06 -10.15
N LEU A 638 -9.34 1.38 -9.89
CA LEU A 638 -9.68 0.13 -10.58
C LEU A 638 -9.84 0.32 -12.10
N SER A 639 -10.47 1.42 -12.55
CA SER A 639 -10.70 1.65 -13.98
C SER A 639 -9.38 1.90 -14.74
N PRO A 640 -8.48 2.79 -14.26
CA PRO A 640 -7.12 2.88 -14.80
C PRO A 640 -6.39 1.54 -14.85
N ARG A 641 -6.44 0.74 -13.77
CA ARG A 641 -5.77 -0.56 -13.72
C ARG A 641 -6.34 -1.55 -14.74
N LEU A 642 -7.67 -1.64 -14.82
CA LEU A 642 -8.36 -2.51 -15.77
C LEU A 642 -8.02 -2.11 -17.20
N LEU A 643 -7.95 -0.81 -17.50
CA LEU A 643 -7.71 -0.27 -18.84
C LEU A 643 -6.22 -0.14 -19.20
N GLY A 644 -5.33 -0.82 -18.47
CA GLY A 644 -3.92 -0.96 -18.84
C GLY A 644 -2.98 0.15 -18.34
N GLY A 645 -3.45 1.00 -17.42
CA GLY A 645 -2.60 1.98 -16.75
C GLY A 645 -1.50 1.29 -15.95
N ALA A 646 -0.32 1.92 -15.92
CA ALA A 646 0.82 1.45 -15.13
C ALA A 646 1.17 2.43 -14.01
N ALA A 647 1.09 3.74 -14.28
CA ALA A 647 1.44 4.77 -13.31
C ALA A 647 0.53 6.01 -13.41
N VAL A 648 0.41 6.70 -12.29
CA VAL A 648 -0.07 8.09 -12.22
C VAL A 648 1.07 8.92 -11.62
N ILE A 649 1.45 10.00 -12.29
CA ILE A 649 2.52 10.90 -11.84
C ILE A 649 1.88 12.26 -11.53
N ALA A 650 1.94 12.74 -10.29
CA ALA A 650 1.30 14.00 -9.91
C ALA A 650 2.23 14.94 -9.14
N ARG A 651 1.92 16.25 -9.11
CA ARG A 651 2.61 17.18 -8.19
C ARG A 651 2.33 16.81 -6.73
N SER A 652 1.10 16.36 -6.42
CA SER A 652 0.72 15.72 -5.15
C SER A 652 -0.59 14.94 -5.28
N PHE A 653 -0.89 14.04 -4.33
CA PHE A 653 -2.12 13.25 -4.30
C PHE A 653 -2.99 13.54 -3.08
N ALA A 654 -4.29 13.29 -3.21
CA ALA A 654 -5.17 13.11 -2.06
C ALA A 654 -4.98 11.70 -1.44
N ARG A 655 -4.95 11.63 -0.10
CA ARG A 655 -4.60 10.42 0.67
C ARG A 655 -5.31 9.14 0.23
N ILE A 656 -6.64 9.16 0.16
CA ILE A 656 -7.44 7.95 -0.14
C ILE A 656 -7.17 7.48 -1.57
N HIS A 657 -7.06 8.41 -2.53
CA HIS A 657 -6.82 8.05 -3.92
C HIS A 657 -5.42 7.46 -4.11
N GLU A 658 -4.41 8.01 -3.45
CA GLU A 658 -3.05 7.46 -3.43
C GLU A 658 -3.02 6.02 -2.92
N SER A 659 -3.70 5.74 -1.78
CA SER A 659 -3.85 4.38 -1.26
C SER A 659 -4.54 3.46 -2.28
N ASN A 660 -5.65 3.91 -2.86
CA ASN A 660 -6.39 3.13 -3.85
C ASN A 660 -5.52 2.77 -5.07
N LEU A 661 -4.69 3.69 -5.58
CA LEU A 661 -3.76 3.40 -6.68
C LEU A 661 -2.78 2.28 -6.29
N LYS A 662 -2.17 2.38 -5.09
CA LYS A 662 -1.24 1.37 -4.56
C LYS A 662 -1.90 0.00 -4.41
N LYS A 663 -3.09 -0.06 -3.83
CA LYS A 663 -3.83 -1.32 -3.63
C LYS A 663 -4.19 -2.02 -4.93
N GLN A 664 -4.38 -1.27 -6.02
CA GLN A 664 -4.66 -1.83 -7.34
C GLN A 664 -3.39 -2.15 -8.16
N GLY A 665 -2.20 -1.98 -7.59
CA GLY A 665 -0.93 -2.25 -8.26
C GLY A 665 -0.56 -1.21 -9.34
N LEU A 666 -1.07 0.02 -9.23
CA LEU A 666 -0.60 1.17 -10.00
C LEU A 666 0.50 1.90 -9.23
N LEU A 667 1.47 2.45 -9.96
CA LEU A 667 2.50 3.32 -9.38
C LEU A 667 1.93 4.72 -9.14
N ALA A 668 1.72 5.11 -7.88
CA ALA A 668 1.43 6.50 -7.51
C ALA A 668 2.76 7.25 -7.32
N LEU A 669 3.18 8.05 -8.31
CA LEU A 669 4.47 8.74 -8.30
C LEU A 669 4.28 10.24 -8.12
N THR A 670 5.14 10.86 -7.31
CA THR A 670 5.18 12.32 -7.16
C THR A 670 6.45 12.88 -7.75
N PHE A 671 6.35 14.02 -8.44
CA PHE A 671 7.53 14.72 -8.92
C PHE A 671 8.45 15.10 -7.74
N THR A 672 9.76 15.02 -7.97
CA THR A 672 10.73 15.53 -6.98
C THR A 672 10.72 17.05 -6.98
N ASP A 673 10.71 17.65 -8.17
CA ASP A 673 10.40 19.05 -8.38
C ASP A 673 9.00 19.17 -8.99
N PRO A 674 8.00 19.70 -8.28
CA PRO A 674 6.66 19.88 -8.84
C PRO A 674 6.64 20.61 -10.20
N ASP A 675 7.61 21.47 -10.49
CA ASP A 675 7.67 22.23 -11.75
C ASP A 675 8.06 21.37 -12.96
N ASP A 676 8.54 20.14 -12.75
CA ASP A 676 8.75 19.15 -13.83
C ASP A 676 7.45 18.80 -14.57
N TYR A 677 6.29 19.04 -13.95
CA TYR A 677 5.00 18.97 -14.62
C TYR A 677 4.95 19.85 -15.88
N GLU A 678 5.60 21.01 -15.88
CA GLU A 678 5.62 21.95 -17.02
C GLU A 678 6.49 21.46 -18.18
N LEU A 679 7.48 20.60 -17.93
CA LEU A 679 8.45 20.15 -18.95
C LEU A 679 7.82 19.26 -20.04
N ASN A 680 6.67 18.63 -19.77
CA ASN A 680 5.98 17.76 -20.72
C ASN A 680 5.04 18.58 -21.62
N SER A 681 5.60 19.28 -22.62
CA SER A 681 4.81 20.07 -23.58
C SER A 681 4.19 19.24 -24.71
N GLU A 682 4.67 18.02 -24.93
CA GLU A 682 4.12 17.04 -25.87
C GLU A 682 3.72 15.75 -25.13
N PRO A 683 2.85 14.88 -25.69
CA PRO A 683 2.59 13.55 -25.17
C PRO A 683 3.80 12.64 -25.45
N ASP A 684 4.93 12.98 -24.83
CA ASP A 684 6.15 12.18 -24.86
C ASP A 684 5.95 10.87 -24.11
N PHE A 685 6.88 9.93 -24.33
CA PHE A 685 6.91 8.63 -23.68
C PHE A 685 7.76 8.67 -22.41
N PRO A 686 7.18 8.87 -21.21
CA PRO A 686 7.92 8.71 -19.97
C PRO A 686 8.47 7.29 -19.82
N LYS A 687 9.72 7.21 -19.34
CA LYS A 687 10.39 5.97 -18.98
C LYS A 687 10.39 5.83 -17.46
N VAL A 688 9.88 4.71 -16.95
CA VAL A 688 9.88 4.40 -15.51
C VAL A 688 10.73 3.15 -15.29
N TYR A 689 11.97 3.36 -14.84
CA TYR A 689 12.95 2.29 -14.58
C TYR A 689 12.83 1.80 -13.14
N GLY A 690 12.54 0.53 -12.88
CA GLY A 690 12.62 -0.10 -11.56
C GLY A 690 13.95 -0.83 -11.38
N ALA A 691 14.96 -0.19 -10.78
CA ALA A 691 16.29 -0.79 -10.73
C ALA A 691 16.70 -1.37 -9.36
N PHE A 692 17.26 -2.59 -9.41
CA PHE A 692 18.30 -3.05 -8.49
C PHE A 692 19.62 -3.20 -9.30
N ASP A 693 20.77 -2.81 -8.73
CA ASP A 693 22.01 -2.55 -9.51
C ASP A 693 23.22 -3.48 -9.29
N SER A 694 23.11 -4.50 -8.46
CA SER A 694 24.20 -5.44 -8.17
C SER A 694 23.94 -6.82 -8.79
N PRO A 695 24.97 -7.65 -9.04
CA PRO A 695 24.75 -9.08 -9.30
C PRO A 695 23.99 -9.67 -8.10
N ARG A 696 23.05 -10.56 -8.35
CA ARG A 696 22.26 -11.18 -7.29
C ARG A 696 22.77 -12.60 -7.02
N GLU A 697 22.87 -12.93 -5.73
CA GLU A 697 23.61 -14.09 -5.20
C GLU A 697 22.95 -15.45 -5.47
N GLU A 698 23.72 -16.49 -5.13
CA GLU A 698 23.49 -17.92 -5.24
C GLU A 698 22.73 -18.50 -4.06
N CYS A 699 22.30 -19.76 -4.15
CA CYS A 699 21.74 -20.45 -3.00
C CYS A 699 22.79 -20.82 -1.93
N GLY A 700 22.40 -20.80 -0.66
CA GLY A 700 23.17 -21.39 0.43
C GLY A 700 22.72 -22.83 0.66
N VAL A 701 23.66 -23.77 0.81
CA VAL A 701 23.36 -25.18 1.13
C VAL A 701 24.11 -25.64 2.37
N ILE A 702 23.47 -26.48 3.17
CA ILE A 702 24.08 -27.11 4.35
C ILE A 702 23.51 -28.53 4.56
N ALA A 703 24.36 -29.45 5.01
CA ALA A 703 23.99 -30.77 5.51
C ALA A 703 24.57 -30.96 6.90
N VAL A 704 23.81 -31.58 7.79
CA VAL A 704 24.19 -31.84 9.17
C VAL A 704 23.88 -33.28 9.51
N TYR A 705 24.89 -33.98 10.04
CA TYR A 705 24.74 -35.19 10.82
C TYR A 705 25.18 -34.91 12.26
N SER A 706 24.29 -35.11 13.23
CA SER A 706 24.58 -34.91 14.64
C SER A 706 23.88 -35.98 15.48
N PRO A 707 24.63 -36.89 16.13
CA PRO A 707 24.04 -37.92 16.99
C PRO A 707 23.59 -37.37 18.37
N ASP A 708 24.17 -36.26 18.82
CA ASP A 708 23.96 -35.72 20.18
C ASP A 708 23.09 -34.46 20.24
N GLU A 709 22.81 -33.83 19.10
CA GLU A 709 22.06 -32.58 19.00
C GLU A 709 21.00 -32.64 17.89
N SER A 710 20.03 -31.73 17.92
CA SER A 710 19.01 -31.63 16.87
C SER A 710 19.63 -31.11 15.57
N ALA A 711 19.73 -31.97 14.55
CA ALA A 711 20.33 -31.62 13.27
C ALA A 711 19.58 -30.50 12.55
N SER A 712 18.25 -30.44 12.65
CA SER A 712 17.43 -29.38 12.06
C SER A 712 17.68 -28.01 12.71
N ARG A 713 17.96 -27.93 14.01
CA ARG A 713 18.33 -26.67 14.69
C ARG A 713 19.73 -26.20 14.30
N LEU A 714 20.70 -27.11 14.21
CA LEU A 714 22.03 -26.80 13.70
C LEU A 714 21.96 -26.32 12.24
N THR A 715 21.13 -26.97 11.44
CA THR A 715 20.84 -26.56 10.05
C THR A 715 20.28 -25.14 10.00
N PHE A 716 19.33 -24.78 10.87
CA PHE A 716 18.80 -23.41 10.97
C PHE A 716 19.89 -22.38 11.26
N PHE A 717 20.74 -22.59 12.26
CA PHE A 717 21.80 -21.64 12.59
C PHE A 717 22.86 -21.54 11.48
N GLY A 718 23.16 -22.65 10.81
CA GLY A 718 24.02 -22.66 9.64
C GLY A 718 23.43 -21.88 8.46
N LEU A 719 22.14 -22.08 8.17
CA LEU A 719 21.43 -21.28 7.16
C LEU A 719 21.36 -19.81 7.52
N PHE A 720 21.22 -19.47 8.80
CA PHE A 720 21.26 -18.09 9.26
C PHE A 720 22.61 -17.44 8.97
N ALA A 721 23.73 -18.16 9.14
CA ALA A 721 25.06 -17.69 8.75
C ALA A 721 25.21 -17.52 7.22
N LEU A 722 24.53 -18.37 6.45
CA LEU A 722 24.48 -18.35 4.98
C LEU A 722 23.34 -17.48 4.40
N GLN A 723 22.60 -16.72 5.22
CA GLN A 723 21.46 -15.91 4.78
C GLN A 723 21.84 -14.82 3.75
N HIS A 724 23.12 -14.47 3.66
CA HIS A 724 23.61 -13.53 2.67
C HIS A 724 23.48 -14.08 1.23
N ARG A 725 23.56 -15.41 1.07
CA ARG A 725 23.45 -16.15 -0.20
C ARG A 725 22.03 -16.10 -0.78
N GLY A 726 21.06 -16.70 -0.09
CA GLY A 726 19.67 -16.73 -0.53
C GLY A 726 18.75 -15.95 0.39
N GLN A 727 17.73 -15.28 -0.15
CA GLN A 727 16.78 -14.47 0.63
C GLN A 727 15.34 -14.51 0.13
N GLU A 728 15.06 -15.29 -0.91
CA GLU A 728 13.70 -15.43 -1.46
C GLU A 728 12.88 -16.47 -0.70
N SER A 729 13.52 -17.58 -0.35
CA SER A 729 12.90 -18.67 0.40
C SER A 729 13.94 -19.37 1.26
N ALA A 730 13.49 -20.12 2.26
CA ALA A 730 14.33 -20.98 3.06
C ALA A 730 13.61 -22.31 3.30
N GLY A 731 14.38 -23.39 3.47
CA GLY A 731 13.83 -24.71 3.72
C GLY A 731 14.78 -25.61 4.49
N ILE A 732 14.22 -26.51 5.30
CA ILE A 732 14.94 -27.56 6.03
C ILE A 732 14.21 -28.87 5.81
N ALA A 733 14.96 -29.89 5.44
CA ALA A 733 14.52 -31.28 5.42
C ALA A 733 15.25 -32.05 6.52
N SER A 734 14.55 -32.91 7.25
CA SER A 734 15.11 -33.72 8.33
C SER A 734 14.54 -35.13 8.29
N ASN A 735 15.34 -36.10 8.72
CA ASN A 735 14.90 -37.48 8.85
C ASN A 735 14.36 -37.72 10.26
N THR A 736 13.07 -38.03 10.37
CA THR A 736 12.38 -38.17 11.67
C THR A 736 12.30 -39.60 12.18
N GLY A 737 12.91 -40.57 11.48
CA GLY A 737 12.77 -42.01 11.73
C GLY A 737 11.55 -42.64 11.04
N ASP A 738 10.47 -41.87 10.83
CA ASP A 738 9.27 -42.30 10.08
C ASP A 738 9.32 -41.91 8.58
N GLY A 739 10.32 -41.11 8.18
CA GLY A 739 10.51 -40.64 6.82
C GLY A 739 11.24 -39.30 6.77
N ILE A 740 11.26 -38.68 5.58
CA ILE A 740 11.81 -37.33 5.39
C ILE A 740 10.68 -36.30 5.56
N ALA A 741 10.84 -35.40 6.53
CA ALA A 741 9.95 -34.26 6.74
C ALA A 741 10.62 -32.98 6.20
N VAL A 742 9.83 -32.12 5.55
CA VAL A 742 10.30 -30.85 4.98
C VAL A 742 9.42 -29.70 5.43
N HIS A 743 10.06 -28.60 5.84
CA HIS A 743 9.43 -27.31 6.01
C HIS A 743 10.16 -26.30 5.14
N ALA A 744 9.48 -25.73 4.15
CA ALA A 744 10.02 -24.73 3.25
C ALA A 744 8.96 -23.68 2.94
N GLU A 745 9.29 -22.40 3.11
CA GLU A 745 8.39 -21.28 2.83
C GLU A 745 9.14 -20.12 2.17
N MET A 746 8.38 -19.17 1.62
CA MET A 746 8.91 -17.91 1.11
C MET A 746 9.32 -16.98 2.26
N GLY A 747 10.44 -16.29 2.11
CA GLY A 747 10.97 -15.35 3.09
C GLY A 747 12.36 -15.70 3.62
N LEU A 748 12.83 -14.89 4.58
CA LEU A 748 14.13 -15.08 5.24
C LEU A 748 14.08 -16.25 6.23
N VAL A 749 15.23 -16.84 6.55
CA VAL A 749 15.38 -17.94 7.52
C VAL A 749 14.68 -17.62 8.85
N SER A 750 14.82 -16.41 9.37
CA SER A 750 14.17 -15.99 10.63
C SER A 750 12.65 -15.78 10.54
N GLN A 751 12.11 -15.64 9.33
CA GLN A 751 10.68 -15.47 9.08
C GLN A 751 10.00 -16.83 8.84
N VAL A 752 10.71 -17.76 8.18
CA VAL A 752 10.22 -19.09 7.79
C VAL A 752 10.19 -20.06 8.97
N PHE A 753 11.16 -20.02 9.89
CA PHE A 753 11.25 -20.98 10.99
C PHE A 753 10.96 -20.32 12.35
N ARG A 754 9.95 -20.86 13.04
CA ARG A 754 9.62 -20.58 14.45
C ARG A 754 9.88 -21.82 15.30
N GLU A 755 9.90 -21.63 16.62
CA GLU A 755 10.20 -22.71 17.56
C GLU A 755 9.28 -23.95 17.39
N ALA A 756 8.01 -23.75 17.03
CA ALA A 756 7.06 -24.83 16.81
C ALA A 756 7.38 -25.69 15.56
N ASP A 757 8.08 -25.12 14.58
CA ASP A 757 8.32 -25.76 13.28
C ASP A 757 9.47 -26.79 13.34
N PHE A 758 10.28 -26.76 14.40
CA PHE A 758 11.36 -27.74 14.61
C PHE A 758 10.87 -29.07 15.19
N ALA A 759 9.74 -29.09 15.89
CA ALA A 759 9.17 -30.32 16.45
C ALA A 759 8.94 -31.41 15.38
N PRO A 760 8.30 -31.13 14.21
CA PRO A 760 8.15 -32.12 13.14
C PRO A 760 9.44 -32.42 12.36
N LEU A 761 10.54 -31.71 12.62
CA LEU A 761 11.83 -31.89 11.95
C LEU A 761 12.89 -32.51 12.89
N SER A 762 12.47 -33.17 13.97
CA SER A 762 13.39 -33.76 14.94
C SER A 762 14.10 -34.98 14.35
N GLY A 763 15.43 -34.94 14.29
CA GLY A 763 16.26 -36.00 13.69
C GLY A 763 17.75 -35.73 13.85
N GLU A 764 18.56 -36.77 13.61
CA GLU A 764 20.04 -36.72 13.62
C GLU A 764 20.62 -36.30 12.27
N LEU A 765 19.82 -36.33 11.20
CA LEU A 765 20.20 -35.99 9.83
C LEU A 765 19.30 -34.88 9.30
N ALA A 766 19.88 -33.80 8.80
CA ALA A 766 19.14 -32.71 8.17
C ALA A 766 19.93 -32.05 7.04
N ILE A 767 19.21 -31.50 6.07
CA ILE A 767 19.76 -30.60 5.05
C ILE A 767 18.94 -29.32 5.00
N GLY A 768 19.57 -28.23 4.57
CA GLY A 768 18.95 -26.93 4.51
C GLY A 768 19.36 -26.14 3.27
N HIS A 769 18.50 -25.18 2.92
CA HIS A 769 18.73 -24.31 1.79
C HIS A 769 18.20 -22.89 2.01
N THR A 770 18.95 -21.89 1.54
CA THR A 770 18.44 -20.53 1.29
C THR A 770 18.44 -20.24 -0.21
N ARG A 771 17.32 -19.78 -0.76
CA ARG A 771 17.13 -19.61 -2.21
C ARG A 771 17.36 -18.18 -2.69
N TYR A 772 17.96 -18.10 -3.88
CA TYR A 772 17.78 -17.01 -4.81
C TYR A 772 17.38 -17.57 -6.18
N SER A 773 16.61 -16.85 -7.00
CA SER A 773 16.05 -17.36 -8.26
C SER A 773 17.09 -17.37 -9.40
N THR A 774 17.95 -18.38 -9.39
CA THR A 774 18.96 -18.62 -10.44
C THR A 774 18.39 -19.43 -11.61
N THR A 775 17.43 -20.33 -11.33
CA THR A 775 16.57 -21.04 -12.29
C THR A 775 15.14 -21.08 -11.74
N GLY A 776 14.16 -20.81 -12.60
CA GLY A 776 12.74 -20.78 -12.27
C GLY A 776 12.32 -19.51 -11.49
N SER A 777 11.04 -19.20 -11.55
CA SER A 777 10.39 -18.07 -10.88
C SER A 777 10.51 -18.14 -9.35
N SER A 778 10.25 -17.02 -8.68
CA SER A 778 10.21 -16.94 -7.21
C SER A 778 8.86 -17.45 -6.69
N GLU A 779 8.69 -18.76 -6.77
CA GLU A 779 7.47 -19.47 -6.35
C GLU A 779 7.78 -20.49 -5.25
N LEU A 780 6.79 -20.74 -4.40
CA LEU A 780 6.91 -21.71 -3.31
C LEU A 780 7.27 -23.11 -3.80
N CYS A 781 6.78 -23.51 -4.98
CA CYS A 781 7.09 -24.81 -5.60
C CYS A 781 8.59 -24.98 -5.94
N ASN A 782 9.34 -23.88 -5.97
CA ASN A 782 10.77 -23.85 -6.25
C ASN A 782 11.62 -23.75 -4.97
N ALA A 783 11.00 -23.68 -3.78
CA ALA A 783 11.70 -23.67 -2.51
C ALA A 783 12.31 -25.05 -2.21
N GLN A 784 13.61 -25.09 -1.96
CA GLN A 784 14.37 -26.31 -1.64
C GLN A 784 14.56 -26.44 -0.12
N PRO A 785 14.81 -27.65 0.42
CA PRO A 785 15.04 -28.93 -0.27
C PRO A 785 13.80 -29.50 -0.97
N LEU A 786 13.98 -30.07 -2.17
CA LEU A 786 12.92 -30.72 -2.93
C LEU A 786 12.95 -32.24 -2.73
N VAL A 787 11.80 -32.85 -2.46
CA VAL A 787 11.66 -34.29 -2.20
C VAL A 787 11.16 -35.01 -3.45
N VAL A 788 11.83 -36.09 -3.81
CA VAL A 788 11.43 -36.97 -4.92
C VAL A 788 11.52 -38.44 -4.51
N ASP A 789 10.66 -39.26 -5.09
CA ASP A 789 10.65 -40.71 -4.91
C ASP A 789 11.12 -41.43 -6.18
N GLY A 790 11.85 -42.54 -6.01
CA GLY A 790 12.24 -43.38 -7.14
C GLY A 790 12.68 -44.79 -6.73
N PRO A 791 13.20 -45.58 -7.68
CA PRO A 791 13.65 -46.95 -7.42
C PRO A 791 14.74 -47.07 -6.35
N ALA A 792 15.51 -46.00 -6.11
CA ALA A 792 16.53 -45.93 -5.06
C ALA A 792 15.98 -45.59 -3.66
N GLY A 793 14.68 -45.28 -3.55
CA GLY A 793 14.05 -44.72 -2.34
C GLY A 793 13.76 -43.22 -2.49
N THR A 794 13.43 -42.59 -1.35
CA THR A 794 13.14 -41.15 -1.26
C THR A 794 14.42 -40.35 -1.07
N LEU A 795 14.54 -39.23 -1.78
CA LEU A 795 15.66 -38.29 -1.69
C LEU A 795 15.12 -36.87 -1.55
N ALA A 796 15.54 -36.16 -0.51
CA ALA A 796 15.46 -34.69 -0.50
C ALA A 796 16.78 -34.10 -1.00
N LEU A 797 16.73 -33.12 -1.89
CA LEU A 797 17.91 -32.52 -2.50
C LEU A 797 17.85 -30.98 -2.45
N ALA A 798 18.99 -30.37 -2.16
CA ALA A 798 19.23 -28.94 -2.36
C ALA A 798 20.52 -28.70 -3.15
N ASN A 799 20.53 -27.64 -3.94
CA ASN A 799 21.58 -27.32 -4.90
C ASN A 799 21.99 -25.85 -4.82
N ASN A 800 23.30 -25.62 -4.85
CA ASN A 800 23.92 -24.34 -5.12
C ASN A 800 24.62 -24.39 -6.49
N GLY A 801 24.03 -23.72 -7.49
CA GLY A 801 24.53 -23.67 -8.87
C GLY A 801 23.41 -23.92 -9.89
N ASN A 802 23.77 -23.87 -11.18
CA ASN A 802 22.84 -24.17 -12.27
C ASN A 802 23.40 -25.22 -13.23
N ILE A 803 22.55 -26.14 -13.66
CA ILE A 803 22.83 -27.02 -14.82
C ILE A 803 22.16 -26.48 -16.09
N ILE A 804 22.95 -26.33 -17.15
CA ILE A 804 22.52 -25.67 -18.40
C ILE A 804 21.74 -26.59 -19.33
N ASN A 805 21.83 -27.92 -19.14
CA ASN A 805 21.11 -28.92 -19.91
C ASN A 805 19.86 -29.47 -19.18
N ALA A 806 19.36 -28.74 -18.17
CA ALA A 806 18.21 -29.15 -17.35
C ALA A 806 16.96 -29.50 -18.19
N LEU A 807 16.62 -28.68 -19.19
CA LEU A 807 15.43 -28.90 -20.03
C LEU A 807 15.53 -30.23 -20.79
N GLN A 808 16.67 -30.48 -21.45
CA GLN A 808 16.91 -31.71 -22.18
C GLN A 808 16.83 -32.95 -21.27
N LEU A 809 17.39 -32.85 -20.06
CA LEU A 809 17.39 -33.94 -19.09
C LEU A 809 15.99 -34.18 -18.51
N LYS A 810 15.22 -33.12 -18.30
CA LYS A 810 13.81 -33.19 -17.89
C LYS A 810 12.98 -33.95 -18.93
N GLU A 811 13.02 -33.52 -20.19
CA GLU A 811 12.29 -34.17 -21.30
C GLU A 811 12.66 -35.67 -21.40
N GLN A 812 13.94 -36.01 -21.27
CA GLN A 812 14.39 -37.42 -21.27
C GLN A 812 13.82 -38.23 -20.09
N LEU A 813 13.71 -37.64 -18.90
CA LEU A 813 13.12 -38.33 -17.73
C LEU A 813 11.60 -38.51 -17.86
N GLU A 814 10.91 -37.52 -18.44
CA GLU A 814 9.48 -37.63 -18.76
C GLU A 814 9.24 -38.76 -19.77
N ASP A 815 10.01 -38.79 -20.87
CA ASP A 815 9.84 -39.77 -21.95
C ASP A 815 10.29 -41.19 -21.57
N GLU A 816 11.49 -41.34 -20.97
CA GLU A 816 12.09 -42.67 -20.73
C GLU A 816 11.67 -43.30 -19.40
N ARG A 817 11.31 -42.48 -18.40
CA ARG A 817 11.06 -42.93 -17.02
C ARG A 817 9.67 -42.58 -16.50
N GLY A 818 8.89 -41.77 -17.23
CA GLY A 818 7.56 -41.36 -16.80
C GLY A 818 7.58 -40.47 -15.56
N CYS A 819 8.68 -39.74 -15.32
CA CYS A 819 8.78 -38.79 -14.21
C CYS A 819 7.83 -37.61 -14.44
N SER A 820 7.27 -37.06 -13.38
CA SER A 820 6.46 -35.83 -13.41
C SER A 820 7.11 -34.75 -12.55
N PHE A 821 7.09 -33.50 -13.01
CA PHE A 821 7.76 -32.38 -12.36
C PHE A 821 6.76 -31.35 -11.83
N VAL A 822 6.93 -30.93 -10.58
CA VAL A 822 6.08 -29.92 -9.93
C VAL A 822 6.75 -28.55 -9.94
N SER A 823 8.07 -28.51 -9.71
CA SER A 823 8.87 -27.31 -9.72
C SER A 823 9.30 -26.92 -11.14
N THR A 824 9.86 -25.73 -11.27
CA THR A 824 10.54 -25.25 -12.48
C THR A 824 12.03 -25.08 -12.25
N THR A 825 12.59 -25.84 -11.30
CA THR A 825 14.01 -25.83 -10.95
C THR A 825 14.75 -26.99 -11.59
N ASP A 826 16.03 -26.76 -11.85
CA ASP A 826 16.97 -27.81 -12.25
C ASP A 826 17.26 -28.80 -11.11
N THR A 827 17.02 -28.41 -9.87
CA THR A 827 17.25 -29.23 -8.68
C THR A 827 16.33 -30.45 -8.65
N GLU A 828 15.05 -30.29 -9.03
CA GLU A 828 14.13 -31.43 -9.15
C GLU A 828 14.56 -32.40 -10.27
N VAL A 829 15.16 -31.87 -11.36
CA VAL A 829 15.73 -32.67 -12.44
C VAL A 829 16.90 -33.50 -11.92
N ILE A 830 17.84 -32.88 -11.20
CA ILE A 830 18.98 -33.58 -10.58
C ILE A 830 18.50 -34.65 -9.59
N ALA A 831 17.52 -34.32 -8.76
CA ALA A 831 16.97 -35.25 -7.77
C ALA A 831 16.33 -36.48 -8.46
N ASN A 832 15.49 -36.27 -9.47
CA ASN A 832 14.89 -37.34 -10.26
C ASN A 832 15.94 -38.18 -11.00
N MET A 833 17.00 -37.56 -11.52
CA MET A 833 18.13 -38.31 -12.11
C MET A 833 18.81 -39.22 -11.08
N ALA A 834 19.06 -38.72 -9.86
CA ALA A 834 19.78 -39.45 -8.82
C ALA A 834 19.00 -40.68 -8.34
N VAL A 835 17.68 -40.54 -8.06
CA VAL A 835 16.86 -41.66 -7.59
C VAL A 835 16.59 -42.73 -8.67
N ASN A 836 16.71 -42.36 -9.95
CA ASN A 836 16.55 -43.27 -11.10
C ASN A 836 17.88 -43.79 -11.69
N ALA A 837 19.03 -43.28 -11.25
CA ALA A 837 20.33 -43.70 -11.74
C ALA A 837 20.65 -45.15 -11.34
N ALA A 838 21.34 -45.91 -12.19
CA ALA A 838 21.81 -47.24 -11.84
C ALA A 838 23.03 -47.16 -10.89
N GLY A 839 23.06 -48.00 -9.86
CA GLY A 839 24.16 -48.06 -8.89
C GLY A 839 23.74 -48.82 -7.63
N THR A 840 24.70 -49.41 -6.94
CA THR A 840 24.50 -50.11 -5.66
C THR A 840 24.70 -49.20 -4.46
N SER A 841 25.39 -48.07 -4.64
CA SER A 841 25.60 -47.04 -3.63
C SER A 841 25.21 -45.64 -4.14
N TRP A 842 25.05 -44.68 -3.23
CA TRP A 842 24.73 -43.29 -3.60
C TRP A 842 25.88 -42.61 -4.34
N GLU A 843 27.12 -42.93 -4.01
CA GLU A 843 28.32 -42.49 -4.72
C GLU A 843 28.26 -42.88 -6.20
N GLU A 844 27.98 -44.17 -6.50
CA GLU A 844 27.85 -44.66 -7.87
C GLU A 844 26.72 -43.97 -8.65
N ARG A 845 25.57 -43.73 -7.99
CA ARG A 845 24.41 -43.06 -8.61
C ARG A 845 24.73 -41.61 -8.96
N ILE A 846 25.31 -40.86 -8.02
CA ILE A 846 25.70 -39.47 -8.26
C ILE A 846 26.79 -39.39 -9.33
N PHE A 847 27.73 -40.35 -9.40
CA PHE A 847 28.70 -40.43 -10.51
C PHE A 847 28.04 -40.62 -11.89
N GLN A 848 26.93 -41.37 -11.98
CA GLN A 848 26.16 -41.44 -13.23
C GLN A 848 25.50 -40.11 -13.58
N CYS A 849 25.02 -39.36 -12.59
CA CYS A 849 24.49 -38.01 -12.80
C CYS A 849 25.60 -37.07 -13.29
N MET A 850 26.75 -37.00 -12.61
CA MET A 850 27.89 -36.15 -12.97
C MET A 850 28.38 -36.35 -14.41
N ARG A 851 28.22 -37.55 -14.96
CA ARG A 851 28.57 -37.84 -16.37
C ARG A 851 27.69 -37.10 -17.39
N ARG A 852 26.46 -36.75 -17.00
CA ARG A 852 25.43 -36.16 -17.87
C ARG A 852 25.14 -34.70 -17.53
N LEU A 853 25.34 -34.28 -16.28
CA LEU A 853 25.10 -32.91 -15.85
C LEU A 853 26.14 -31.98 -16.49
N GLU A 854 25.65 -30.94 -17.18
CA GLU A 854 26.48 -29.86 -17.71
C GLU A 854 26.16 -28.59 -16.95
N GLY A 855 27.17 -27.94 -16.35
CA GLY A 855 26.99 -26.72 -15.56
C GLY A 855 27.78 -26.77 -14.25
N ALA A 856 27.25 -26.10 -13.23
CA ALA A 856 27.86 -25.99 -11.90
C ALA A 856 26.88 -26.43 -10.82
N PHE A 857 27.35 -27.17 -9.83
CA PHE A 857 26.52 -27.60 -8.70
C PHE A 857 27.37 -27.96 -7.48
N SER A 858 26.89 -27.53 -6.32
CA SER A 858 27.24 -28.04 -5.00
C SER A 858 25.96 -28.55 -4.37
N LEU A 859 25.86 -29.87 -4.21
CA LEU A 859 24.64 -30.56 -3.79
C LEU A 859 24.75 -31.00 -2.34
N VAL A 860 23.62 -30.93 -1.63
CA VAL A 860 23.37 -31.66 -0.39
C VAL A 860 22.09 -32.49 -0.54
N GLY A 861 22.14 -33.75 -0.12
CA GLY A 861 21.06 -34.70 -0.21
C GLY A 861 20.78 -35.38 1.13
N LEU A 862 19.54 -35.77 1.35
CA LEU A 862 19.09 -36.49 2.55
C LEU A 862 18.33 -37.74 2.13
N THR A 863 18.72 -38.88 2.68
CA THR A 863 18.09 -40.19 2.49
C THR A 863 17.46 -40.66 3.80
N SER A 864 16.92 -41.88 3.81
CA SER A 864 16.40 -42.54 5.02
C SER A 864 17.45 -42.83 6.10
N ASP A 865 18.74 -42.70 5.80
CA ASP A 865 19.83 -43.15 6.67
C ASP A 865 21.14 -42.36 6.54
N SER A 866 21.25 -41.44 5.58
CA SER A 866 22.50 -40.71 5.31
C SER A 866 22.25 -39.28 4.82
N VAL A 867 23.25 -38.41 5.01
CA VAL A 867 23.40 -37.17 4.25
C VAL A 867 24.49 -37.33 3.19
N ILE A 868 24.21 -36.78 2.01
CA ILE A 868 25.08 -36.82 0.84
C ILE A 868 25.53 -35.40 0.52
N ALA A 869 26.79 -35.23 0.15
CA ALA A 869 27.30 -33.98 -0.39
C ALA A 869 28.09 -34.27 -1.67
N ALA A 870 27.92 -33.44 -2.70
CA ALA A 870 28.62 -33.63 -3.97
C ALA A 870 28.98 -32.30 -4.62
N ARG A 871 30.18 -32.22 -5.20
CA ARG A 871 30.67 -31.03 -5.91
C ARG A 871 30.90 -31.34 -7.39
N ASP A 872 30.57 -30.41 -8.27
CA ASP A 872 30.74 -30.59 -9.72
C ASP A 872 32.20 -30.92 -10.12
N PRO A 873 32.43 -31.62 -11.25
CA PRO A 873 33.77 -32.05 -11.66
C PRO A 873 34.78 -30.93 -11.92
N LEU A 874 34.35 -29.67 -12.03
CA LEU A 874 35.21 -28.50 -12.23
C LEU A 874 35.39 -27.68 -10.93
N GLY A 875 34.60 -27.98 -9.90
CA GLY A 875 34.62 -27.28 -8.61
C GLY A 875 34.18 -25.82 -8.69
N ILE A 876 33.24 -25.49 -9.58
CA ILE A 876 32.85 -24.10 -9.88
C ILE A 876 32.25 -23.42 -8.64
N ARG A 877 31.39 -24.13 -7.90
CA ARG A 877 30.75 -23.64 -6.67
C ARG A 877 31.45 -24.17 -5.42
N PRO A 878 31.50 -23.40 -4.31
CA PRO A 878 32.18 -23.82 -3.09
C PRO A 878 31.35 -24.87 -2.33
N LEU A 879 32.06 -25.74 -1.60
CA LEU A 879 31.50 -26.72 -0.67
C LEU A 879 32.63 -27.17 0.27
N CYS A 880 32.40 -27.15 1.58
CA CYS A 880 33.40 -27.51 2.58
C CYS A 880 32.84 -28.40 3.69
N LEU A 881 33.74 -29.14 4.31
CA LEU A 881 33.46 -30.12 5.35
C LEU A 881 34.01 -29.63 6.69
N GLY A 882 33.18 -29.70 7.72
CA GLY A 882 33.52 -29.45 9.11
C GLY A 882 33.13 -30.60 10.03
N LYS A 883 33.76 -30.63 11.20
CA LYS A 883 33.50 -31.62 12.25
C LYS A 883 33.13 -30.95 13.56
N ARG A 884 32.06 -31.42 14.22
CA ARG A 884 31.62 -30.93 15.53
C ARG A 884 31.30 -32.12 16.44
N GLY A 885 32.10 -32.32 17.48
CA GLY A 885 32.00 -33.52 18.32
C GLY A 885 32.15 -34.79 17.48
N ASP A 886 31.17 -35.70 17.60
CA ASP A 886 31.08 -36.91 16.78
C ASP A 886 30.22 -36.73 15.51
N GLY A 887 29.70 -35.52 15.26
CA GLY A 887 28.93 -35.15 14.08
C GLY A 887 29.75 -34.50 12.96
N TRP A 888 29.12 -34.38 11.78
CA TRP A 888 29.69 -33.80 10.57
C TRP A 888 28.77 -32.74 9.98
N ILE A 889 29.35 -31.66 9.45
CA ILE A 889 28.61 -30.59 8.78
C ILE A 889 29.26 -30.33 7.43
N VAL A 890 28.45 -30.25 6.37
CA VAL A 890 28.88 -29.80 5.06
C VAL A 890 28.15 -28.51 4.74
N ALA A 891 28.85 -27.48 4.26
CA ALA A 891 28.25 -26.19 3.94
C ALA A 891 28.85 -25.59 2.67
N SER A 892 28.11 -24.71 2.00
CA SER A 892 28.65 -23.95 0.87
C SER A 892 29.79 -23.00 1.27
N GLU A 893 29.95 -22.67 2.55
CA GLU A 893 31.04 -21.83 3.07
C GLU A 893 31.49 -22.20 4.48
N SER A 894 32.76 -21.91 4.79
CA SER A 894 33.34 -22.17 6.11
C SER A 894 32.74 -21.29 7.21
N CYS A 895 32.25 -20.08 6.91
CA CYS A 895 31.64 -19.22 7.94
C CYS A 895 30.42 -19.86 8.63
N ALA A 896 29.71 -20.78 7.95
CA ALA A 896 28.65 -21.56 8.56
C ALA A 896 29.19 -22.55 9.59
N LEU A 897 30.34 -23.17 9.30
CA LEU A 897 31.04 -24.08 10.22
C LEU A 897 31.50 -23.33 11.48
N ASP A 898 32.10 -22.15 11.31
CA ASP A 898 32.58 -21.33 12.42
C ASP A 898 31.43 -20.88 13.35
N ASN A 899 30.30 -20.44 12.77
CA ASN A 899 29.11 -20.07 13.57
C ASN A 899 28.51 -21.26 14.33
N LEU A 900 28.63 -22.45 13.76
CA LEU A 900 28.26 -23.70 14.41
C LEU A 900 29.39 -24.27 15.27
N GLY A 901 30.48 -23.54 15.54
CA GLY A 901 31.60 -24.04 16.37
C GLY A 901 32.21 -25.36 15.88
N ALA A 902 32.13 -25.64 14.58
CA ALA A 902 32.70 -26.83 13.95
C ALA A 902 34.13 -26.54 13.50
N GLU A 903 35.02 -27.52 13.62
CA GLU A 903 36.38 -27.45 13.09
C GLU A 903 36.34 -27.61 11.56
N PHE A 904 36.87 -26.62 10.83
CA PHE A 904 37.05 -26.74 9.38
C PHE A 904 38.05 -27.85 9.07
N VAL A 905 37.62 -28.86 8.30
CA VAL A 905 38.48 -30.01 7.93
C VAL A 905 39.14 -29.75 6.58
N ARG A 906 38.35 -29.51 5.54
CA ARG A 906 38.82 -29.21 4.17
C ARG A 906 37.65 -28.80 3.25
N GLU A 907 37.99 -28.32 2.06
CA GLU A 907 37.04 -28.25 0.95
C GLU A 907 36.72 -29.64 0.39
N ILE A 908 35.52 -29.78 -0.17
CA ILE A 908 35.14 -30.92 -0.99
C ILE A 908 35.80 -30.75 -2.37
N GLU A 909 36.50 -31.78 -2.82
CA GLU A 909 37.27 -31.78 -4.06
C GLU A 909 36.34 -31.78 -5.30
N PRO A 910 36.79 -31.25 -6.45
CA PRO A 910 36.03 -31.35 -7.70
C PRO A 910 35.68 -32.79 -8.07
N GLY A 911 34.39 -33.06 -8.29
CA GLY A 911 33.87 -34.39 -8.62
C GLY A 911 33.83 -35.36 -7.42
N GLU A 912 34.06 -34.88 -6.21
CA GLU A 912 33.94 -35.68 -4.99
C GLU A 912 32.47 -35.82 -4.55
N VAL A 913 32.14 -37.01 -4.06
CA VAL A 913 30.92 -37.33 -3.32
C VAL A 913 31.31 -37.78 -1.92
N VAL A 914 30.68 -37.17 -0.92
CA VAL A 914 30.80 -37.51 0.49
C VAL A 914 29.46 -38.04 0.98
N VAL A 915 29.48 -39.19 1.66
CA VAL A 915 28.30 -39.80 2.29
C VAL A 915 28.59 -39.94 3.78
N ILE A 916 27.68 -39.43 4.61
CA ILE A 916 27.80 -39.47 6.07
C ILE A 916 26.57 -40.17 6.63
N ASP A 917 26.81 -41.23 7.39
CA ASP A 917 25.81 -42.00 8.11
C ASP A 917 26.32 -42.39 9.51
N ALA A 918 25.61 -43.30 10.18
CA ALA A 918 25.97 -43.78 11.52
C ALA A 918 27.33 -44.50 11.57
N ASP A 919 27.82 -45.05 10.46
CA ASP A 919 29.14 -45.69 10.37
C ASP A 919 30.28 -44.67 10.14
N GLY A 920 29.93 -43.40 9.94
CA GLY A 920 30.85 -42.28 9.79
C GLY A 920 30.89 -41.71 8.36
N LEU A 921 32.01 -41.08 8.02
CA LEU A 921 32.19 -40.39 6.74
C LEU A 921 32.89 -41.28 5.72
N ARG A 922 32.27 -41.43 4.54
CA ARG A 922 32.86 -42.03 3.33
C ARG A 922 33.02 -40.97 2.25
N SER A 923 34.10 -41.04 1.49
CA SER A 923 34.41 -40.10 0.41
C SER A 923 34.93 -40.86 -0.80
N ALA A 924 34.45 -40.48 -1.99
CA ALA A 924 34.89 -41.03 -3.27
C ALA A 924 34.92 -39.93 -4.34
N ILE A 925 35.95 -39.95 -5.20
CA ILE A 925 36.09 -39.02 -6.34
C ILE A 925 35.67 -39.73 -7.62
N TRP A 926 34.88 -39.06 -8.45
CA TRP A 926 34.43 -39.61 -9.73
C TRP A 926 35.62 -39.93 -10.65
N PRO A 927 35.80 -41.19 -11.11
CA PRO A 927 36.92 -41.57 -11.97
C PRO A 927 36.95 -40.84 -13.34
N GLY A 928 35.86 -40.18 -13.72
CA GLY A 928 35.76 -39.39 -14.94
C GLY A 928 36.43 -38.01 -14.86
N VAL A 929 36.88 -37.59 -13.67
CA VAL A 929 37.72 -36.40 -13.49
C VAL A 929 39.08 -36.68 -14.16
N ARG A 930 39.33 -36.06 -15.32
CA ARG A 930 40.58 -36.26 -16.07
C ARG A 930 41.73 -35.61 -15.31
N GLU A 931 42.81 -36.36 -15.05
CA GLU A 931 44.10 -35.78 -14.63
C GLU A 931 44.49 -34.64 -15.57
N GLY A 932 44.69 -33.44 -15.03
CA GLY A 932 45.11 -32.26 -15.79
C GLY A 932 43.99 -31.40 -16.40
N LYS A 933 42.70 -31.65 -16.13
CA LYS A 933 41.67 -30.60 -16.33
C LYS A 933 41.82 -29.52 -15.25
N SER A 934 41.83 -28.27 -15.67
CA SER A 934 41.97 -27.13 -14.78
C SER A 934 40.67 -26.91 -14.00
N ARG A 935 40.79 -26.71 -12.68
CA ARG A 935 39.67 -26.28 -11.80
C ARG A 935 39.04 -25.01 -12.37
N ALA A 936 37.77 -24.73 -12.10
CA ALA A 936 37.12 -23.52 -12.61
C ALA A 936 36.33 -22.80 -11.52
N LEU A 937 36.90 -22.66 -10.33
CA LEU A 937 36.26 -21.98 -9.21
C LEU A 937 35.79 -20.58 -9.62
N CYS A 938 34.57 -20.22 -9.27
CA CYS A 938 34.00 -18.93 -9.63
C CYS A 938 34.79 -17.78 -8.98
N VAL A 939 35.38 -16.89 -9.79
CA VAL A 939 36.11 -15.71 -9.28
C VAL A 939 35.23 -14.77 -8.46
N PHE A 940 33.92 -14.74 -8.70
CA PHE A 940 33.01 -13.89 -7.93
C PHE A 940 32.81 -14.35 -6.49
N GLU A 941 33.11 -15.60 -6.14
CA GLU A 941 33.15 -16.01 -4.72
C GLU A 941 34.22 -15.21 -3.96
N LEU A 942 35.38 -15.00 -4.58
CA LEU A 942 36.46 -14.19 -4.00
C LEU A 942 36.19 -12.69 -4.10
N ILE A 943 35.56 -12.20 -5.18
CA ILE A 943 35.29 -10.77 -5.38
C ILE A 943 34.13 -10.28 -4.51
N TYR A 944 33.04 -11.05 -4.42
CA TYR A 944 31.77 -10.55 -3.91
C TYR A 944 31.01 -11.53 -3.00
N PHE A 945 30.69 -12.74 -3.47
CA PHE A 945 29.66 -13.61 -2.85
C PHE A 945 30.07 -14.22 -1.52
N SER A 946 31.28 -14.79 -1.41
CA SER A 946 31.67 -15.38 -0.13
C SER A 946 31.84 -14.30 0.93
N ARG A 947 31.45 -14.60 2.16
CA ARG A 947 31.71 -13.67 3.25
C ARG A 947 33.22 -13.48 3.45
N PRO A 948 33.68 -12.29 3.87
CA PRO A 948 35.11 -12.04 4.05
C PRO A 948 35.79 -12.95 5.08
N ASP A 949 35.05 -13.46 6.07
CA ASP A 949 35.52 -14.40 7.09
C ASP A 949 35.53 -15.87 6.63
N SER A 950 35.08 -16.17 5.40
CA SER A 950 35.18 -17.51 4.81
C SER A 950 36.59 -17.80 4.29
N SER A 951 36.98 -19.07 4.33
CA SER A 951 38.19 -19.62 3.70
C SER A 951 37.82 -20.33 2.41
N LEU A 952 38.51 -19.99 1.32
CA LEU A 952 38.28 -20.54 -0.02
C LEU A 952 39.60 -20.69 -0.77
N ASP A 953 39.80 -21.83 -1.43
CA ASP A 953 41.03 -22.23 -2.10
C ASP A 953 42.27 -22.11 -1.20
N GLY A 954 42.12 -22.46 0.09
CA GLY A 954 43.18 -22.36 1.10
C GLY A 954 43.52 -20.94 1.55
N HIS A 955 42.72 -19.94 1.17
CA HIS A 955 42.96 -18.54 1.51
C HIS A 955 41.74 -17.88 2.17
N LEU A 956 41.99 -16.97 3.11
CA LEU A 956 40.95 -16.11 3.65
C LEU A 956 40.46 -15.12 2.57
N VAL A 957 39.16 -15.09 2.33
CA VAL A 957 38.54 -14.21 1.31
C VAL A 957 38.89 -12.74 1.57
N HIS A 958 38.86 -12.29 2.83
CA HIS A 958 39.26 -10.93 3.22
C HIS A 958 40.66 -10.55 2.71
N SER A 959 41.66 -11.41 2.90
CA SER A 959 43.04 -11.16 2.48
C SER A 959 43.16 -11.09 0.97
N ARG A 960 42.45 -11.95 0.23
CA ARG A 960 42.44 -11.89 -1.24
C ARG A 960 41.80 -10.62 -1.78
N ARG A 961 40.71 -10.14 -1.16
CA ARG A 961 40.12 -8.84 -1.52
C ARG A 961 41.07 -7.67 -1.25
N GLN A 962 41.83 -7.71 -0.16
CA GLN A 962 42.89 -6.71 0.09
C GLN A 962 43.96 -6.72 -1.01
N GLU A 963 44.43 -7.91 -1.42
CA GLU A 963 45.40 -8.03 -2.52
C GLU A 963 44.84 -7.55 -3.86
N MET A 964 43.55 -7.79 -4.16
CA MET A 964 42.87 -7.24 -5.35
C MET A 964 42.84 -5.71 -5.32
N GLY A 965 42.54 -5.12 -4.16
CA GLY A 965 42.61 -3.68 -3.95
C GLY A 965 44.00 -3.10 -4.16
N ALA A 966 45.04 -3.79 -3.67
CA ALA A 966 46.43 -3.41 -3.88
C ALA A 966 46.82 -3.47 -5.37
N GLU A 967 46.47 -4.55 -6.08
CA GLU A 967 46.73 -4.63 -7.52
C GLU A 967 45.97 -3.55 -8.30
N LEU A 968 44.74 -3.23 -7.90
CA LEU A 968 43.96 -2.14 -8.49
C LEU A 968 44.64 -0.77 -8.31
N ALA A 969 45.28 -0.53 -7.16
CA ALA A 969 46.07 0.69 -6.93
C ALA A 969 47.31 0.76 -7.81
N ARG A 970 47.96 -0.37 -8.12
CA ARG A 970 49.11 -0.44 -9.03
C ARG A 970 48.70 -0.17 -10.48
N GLU A 971 47.56 -0.70 -10.91
CA GLU A 971 47.06 -0.52 -12.28
C GLU A 971 46.48 0.87 -12.52
N HIS A 972 45.78 1.43 -11.53
CA HIS A 972 45.03 2.67 -11.66
C HIS A 972 45.33 3.69 -10.54
N PRO A 973 46.61 4.11 -10.37
CA PRO A 973 46.98 5.09 -9.34
C PRO A 973 46.34 6.45 -9.62
N VAL A 974 46.06 7.21 -8.55
CA VAL A 974 45.56 8.59 -8.64
C VAL A 974 45.92 9.37 -7.39
N ASP A 975 46.21 10.66 -7.55
CA ASP A 975 46.43 11.57 -6.43
C ASP A 975 45.10 11.94 -5.78
N ALA A 976 44.85 11.42 -4.58
CA ALA A 976 43.65 11.70 -3.81
C ALA A 976 43.99 11.85 -2.31
N ASP A 977 43.05 12.40 -1.54
CA ASP A 977 43.24 12.69 -0.12
C ASP A 977 42.71 11.57 0.78
N LEU A 978 41.84 10.71 0.25
CA LEU A 978 41.15 9.67 1.01
C LEU A 978 40.71 8.48 0.14
N VAL A 979 40.75 7.27 0.71
CA VAL A 979 40.13 6.06 0.16
C VAL A 979 38.93 5.66 1.01
N ILE A 980 37.80 5.38 0.36
CA ILE A 980 36.60 4.84 1.00
C ILE A 980 36.14 3.58 0.26
N GLY A 981 35.48 2.67 0.96
CA GLY A 981 34.80 1.52 0.37
C GLY A 981 33.28 1.67 0.46
N ILE A 982 32.56 0.94 -0.40
CA ILE A 982 31.13 0.74 -0.27
C ILE A 982 30.88 -0.17 0.96
N PRO A 983 30.07 0.25 1.95
CA PRO A 983 29.85 -0.51 3.18
C PRO A 983 29.34 -1.93 2.93
N ASP A 984 29.82 -2.87 3.74
CA ASP A 984 29.51 -4.32 3.71
C ASP A 984 29.92 -5.08 2.43
N SER A 985 30.45 -4.40 1.40
CA SER A 985 30.81 -5.03 0.12
C SER A 985 32.32 -4.95 -0.15
N SER A 986 32.86 -3.74 -0.35
CA SER A 986 34.22 -3.54 -0.90
C SER A 986 35.25 -3.05 0.13
N THR A 987 34.90 -3.01 1.42
CA THR A 987 35.76 -2.49 2.50
C THR A 987 37.15 -3.13 2.52
N ALA A 988 37.26 -4.45 2.37
CA ALA A 988 38.54 -5.15 2.37
C ALA A 988 39.43 -4.68 1.20
N ALA A 989 38.86 -4.54 0.01
CA ALA A 989 39.60 -4.06 -1.15
C ALA A 989 39.96 -2.58 -1.06
N ALA A 990 39.09 -1.75 -0.48
CA ALA A 990 39.39 -0.35 -0.18
C ALA A 990 40.61 -0.21 0.76
N VAL A 991 40.66 -1.03 1.81
CA VAL A 991 41.81 -1.10 2.73
C VAL A 991 43.07 -1.51 1.97
N GLY A 992 42.99 -2.52 1.10
CA GLY A 992 44.11 -2.94 0.26
C GLY A 992 44.63 -1.85 -0.67
N TYR A 993 43.72 -1.14 -1.34
CA TYR A 993 44.06 -0.01 -2.21
C TYR A 993 44.74 1.12 -1.42
N ALA A 994 44.23 1.45 -0.24
CA ALA A 994 44.79 2.46 0.65
C ALA A 994 46.21 2.12 1.10
N LEU A 995 46.44 0.88 1.52
CA LEU A 995 47.75 0.41 1.96
C LEU A 995 48.81 0.46 0.84
N GLU A 996 48.44 0.06 -0.38
CA GLU A 996 49.36 0.09 -1.51
C GLU A 996 49.61 1.52 -2.03
N SER A 997 48.57 2.36 -2.09
CA SER A 997 48.69 3.75 -2.58
C SER A 997 49.30 4.71 -1.57
N GLY A 998 49.30 4.35 -0.27
CA GLY A 998 49.70 5.23 0.82
C GLY A 998 48.66 6.31 1.18
N ILE A 999 47.48 6.28 0.56
CA ILE A 999 46.37 7.20 0.83
C ILE A 999 45.57 6.65 2.03
N PRO A 1000 45.22 7.47 3.03
CA PRO A 1000 44.52 6.96 4.21
C PRO A 1000 43.12 6.42 3.87
N PHE A 1001 42.79 5.25 4.44
CA PHE A 1001 41.43 4.70 4.43
C PHE A 1001 40.60 5.30 5.57
N THR A 1002 39.33 5.62 5.29
CA THR A 1002 38.33 5.93 6.32
C THR A 1002 36.94 5.54 5.83
N GLU A 1003 35.97 5.58 6.74
CA GLU A 1003 34.56 5.53 6.35
C GLU A 1003 34.11 6.90 5.81
N GLY A 1004 33.64 6.94 4.57
CA GLY A 1004 32.93 8.11 4.01
C GLY A 1004 31.41 7.90 3.95
N LEU A 1005 30.98 6.64 3.98
CA LEU A 1005 29.59 6.22 3.88
C LEU A 1005 29.28 5.29 5.06
N ILE A 1006 28.16 5.51 5.72
CA ILE A 1006 27.63 4.62 6.75
C ILE A 1006 26.37 3.98 6.22
N LYS A 1007 26.30 2.65 6.27
CA LYS A 1007 25.07 1.92 5.94
C LYS A 1007 24.05 2.05 7.05
N ASN A 1008 22.81 2.40 6.70
CA ASN A 1008 21.71 2.35 7.67
C ASN A 1008 21.33 0.88 7.94
N ARG A 1009 21.74 0.36 9.09
CA ARG A 1009 21.54 -1.05 9.48
C ARG A 1009 20.08 -1.38 9.86
N TYR A 1010 19.23 -0.37 10.03
CA TYR A 1010 17.82 -0.54 10.39
C TYR A 1010 16.90 -0.59 9.17
N VAL A 1011 17.42 -0.30 7.98
CA VAL A 1011 16.73 -0.49 6.70
C VAL A 1011 17.05 -1.91 6.24
N GLY A 1012 16.13 -2.84 6.47
CA GLY A 1012 16.23 -4.19 5.92
C GLY A 1012 16.28 -4.17 4.39
N ARG A 1013 16.67 -5.28 3.75
CA ARG A 1013 16.43 -5.43 2.30
C ARG A 1013 14.91 -5.44 2.11
N THR A 1014 14.35 -4.37 1.58
CA THR A 1014 12.92 -4.22 1.29
C THR A 1014 12.55 -5.21 0.18
N PHE A 1015 12.08 -6.39 0.60
CA PHE A 1015 11.38 -7.29 -0.31
C PHE A 1015 10.04 -6.64 -0.64
N ILE A 1016 9.94 -6.14 -1.88
CA ILE A 1016 8.73 -5.56 -2.49
C ILE A 1016 8.40 -4.15 -1.97
N GLU A 1017 9.01 -3.13 -2.56
CA GLU A 1017 8.50 -1.76 -2.52
C GLU A 1017 7.89 -1.37 -3.88
N PRO A 1018 6.59 -1.02 -3.92
CA PRO A 1018 5.88 -0.75 -5.16
C PRO A 1018 6.18 0.65 -5.74
N GLU A 1019 6.58 1.66 -4.95
CA GLU A 1019 6.82 3.02 -5.46
C GLU A 1019 8.27 3.25 -5.91
N GLN A 1020 8.46 3.83 -7.11
CA GLN A 1020 9.79 4.21 -7.60
C GLN A 1020 10.47 5.25 -6.69
N ARG A 1021 9.71 6.18 -6.12
CA ARG A 1021 10.19 7.18 -5.15
C ARG A 1021 10.61 6.55 -3.82
N LEU A 1022 9.89 5.52 -3.35
CA LEU A 1022 10.27 4.77 -2.15
C LEU A 1022 11.46 3.86 -2.45
N ARG A 1023 11.58 3.25 -3.64
CA ARG A 1023 12.80 2.55 -4.07
C ARG A 1023 14.00 3.49 -4.13
N ASP A 1024 13.84 4.68 -4.68
CA ASP A 1024 14.86 5.72 -4.72
C ASP A 1024 15.16 6.27 -3.31
N LEU A 1025 14.17 6.35 -2.41
CA LEU A 1025 14.34 6.69 -0.99
C LEU A 1025 14.99 5.56 -0.21
N GLY A 1026 14.70 4.30 -0.50
CA GLY A 1026 15.30 3.11 0.08
C GLY A 1026 16.75 2.98 -0.38
N VAL A 1027 17.06 3.39 -1.61
CA VAL A 1027 18.44 3.60 -2.09
C VAL A 1027 19.08 4.81 -1.41
N ARG A 1028 18.39 5.95 -1.25
CA ARG A 1028 18.88 7.12 -0.49
C ARG A 1028 19.07 6.85 1.01
N GLN A 1029 18.30 5.94 1.59
CA GLN A 1029 18.35 5.55 3.01
C GLN A 1029 19.39 4.47 3.26
N LYS A 1030 19.92 3.79 2.22
CA LYS A 1030 20.97 2.78 2.39
C LYS A 1030 22.25 3.38 2.93
N PHE A 1031 22.64 4.58 2.49
CA PHE A 1031 23.93 5.19 2.85
C PHE A 1031 23.77 6.63 3.32
N ASN A 1032 24.30 6.93 4.50
CA ASN A 1032 24.50 8.29 4.99
C ASN A 1032 25.96 8.70 4.78
N THR A 1033 26.19 9.91 4.26
CA THR A 1033 27.54 10.44 4.06
C THR A 1033 28.10 11.08 5.32
N LEU A 1034 29.37 10.84 5.61
CA LEU A 1034 30.11 11.56 6.66
C LEU A 1034 30.65 12.88 6.08
N GLY A 1035 29.79 13.91 6.03
CA GLY A 1035 30.06 15.18 5.35
C GLY A 1035 31.33 15.89 5.82
N GLU A 1036 31.64 15.87 7.13
CA GLU A 1036 32.87 16.48 7.66
C GLU A 1036 34.15 15.79 7.13
N VAL A 1037 34.08 14.48 6.90
CA VAL A 1037 35.18 13.68 6.37
C VAL A 1037 35.36 13.93 4.86
N ILE A 1038 34.24 14.11 4.14
CA ILE A 1038 34.20 14.20 2.67
C ILE A 1038 34.48 15.62 2.13
N LYS A 1039 34.04 16.65 2.84
CA LYS A 1039 34.01 18.03 2.31
C LYS A 1039 35.40 18.53 1.89
N GLY A 1040 35.51 18.95 0.63
CA GLY A 1040 36.70 19.52 0.00
C GLY A 1040 37.78 18.51 -0.36
N ARG A 1041 37.54 17.20 -0.18
CA ARG A 1041 38.53 16.14 -0.43
C ARG A 1041 38.38 15.55 -1.84
N ARG A 1042 39.50 15.13 -2.42
CA ARG A 1042 39.54 14.22 -3.58
C ARG A 1042 39.49 12.79 -3.05
N ILE A 1043 38.52 12.00 -3.49
CA ILE A 1043 38.19 10.72 -2.87
C ILE A 1043 38.29 9.59 -3.89
N VAL A 1044 39.01 8.53 -3.52
CA VAL A 1044 38.92 7.23 -4.20
C VAL A 1044 37.79 6.43 -3.58
N VAL A 1045 36.84 6.03 -4.40
CA VAL A 1045 35.73 5.17 -4.00
C VAL A 1045 35.97 3.80 -4.61
N VAL A 1046 36.23 2.82 -3.75
CA VAL A 1046 36.44 1.43 -4.18
C VAL A 1046 35.11 0.69 -4.15
N ASP A 1047 34.77 0.02 -5.24
CA ASP A 1047 33.56 -0.81 -5.39
C ASP A 1047 33.96 -2.21 -5.86
N ASP A 1048 33.11 -3.22 -5.65
CA ASP A 1048 33.40 -4.58 -6.08
C ASP A 1048 33.16 -4.76 -7.59
N SER A 1049 32.07 -4.24 -8.12
CA SER A 1049 31.57 -4.51 -9.46
C SER A 1049 30.56 -3.45 -9.92
N ILE A 1050 30.35 -3.33 -11.24
CA ILE A 1050 29.29 -2.49 -11.83
C ILE A 1050 28.57 -3.35 -12.89
N VAL A 1051 27.27 -3.60 -12.69
CA VAL A 1051 26.46 -4.44 -13.59
C VAL A 1051 25.63 -3.60 -14.55
N ARG A 1052 24.68 -2.81 -14.02
CA ARG A 1052 23.73 -2.00 -14.83
C ARG A 1052 24.01 -0.49 -14.74
N GLY A 1053 24.68 -0.02 -13.69
CA GLY A 1053 25.12 1.37 -13.54
C GLY A 1053 24.04 2.34 -13.04
N THR A 1054 23.10 1.86 -12.23
CA THR A 1054 21.96 2.63 -11.69
C THR A 1054 22.18 3.14 -10.25
N THR A 1055 22.97 2.45 -9.43
CA THR A 1055 23.36 2.78 -8.04
C THR A 1055 24.67 3.57 -8.01
N THR A 1056 25.66 3.21 -8.84
CA THR A 1056 26.95 3.93 -8.87
C THR A 1056 26.81 5.44 -9.11
N PRO A 1057 25.99 5.94 -10.07
CA PRO A 1057 25.77 7.37 -10.24
C PRO A 1057 25.18 8.03 -8.98
N HIS A 1058 24.34 7.31 -8.23
CA HIS A 1058 23.76 7.80 -6.99
C HIS A 1058 24.82 8.00 -5.90
N VAL A 1059 25.70 7.01 -5.71
CA VAL A 1059 26.80 7.10 -4.75
C VAL A 1059 27.74 8.25 -5.08
N VAL A 1060 28.11 8.40 -6.35
CA VAL A 1060 28.94 9.53 -6.82
C VAL A 1060 28.25 10.87 -6.52
N ASN A 1061 26.95 10.99 -6.80
CA ASN A 1061 26.18 12.20 -6.52
C ASN A 1061 26.06 12.50 -5.00
N LEU A 1062 25.88 11.48 -4.16
CA LEU A 1062 25.86 11.64 -2.70
C LEU A 1062 27.18 12.23 -2.18
N LEU A 1063 28.30 11.69 -2.65
CA LEU A 1063 29.64 12.17 -2.27
C LEU A 1063 29.88 13.61 -2.76
N ARG A 1064 29.47 13.94 -3.98
CA ARG A 1064 29.54 15.32 -4.50
C ARG A 1064 28.67 16.28 -3.68
N LYS A 1065 27.45 15.89 -3.30
CA LYS A 1065 26.57 16.69 -2.44
C LYS A 1065 27.14 16.89 -1.03
N ALA A 1066 27.85 15.90 -0.50
CA ALA A 1066 28.60 16.01 0.75
C ALA A 1066 29.84 16.91 0.64
N GLY A 1067 30.16 17.40 -0.56
CA GLY A 1067 31.19 18.38 -0.83
C GLY A 1067 32.52 17.81 -1.34
N ALA A 1068 32.57 16.58 -1.84
CA ALA A 1068 33.78 16.02 -2.46
C ALA A 1068 34.25 16.91 -3.63
N ALA A 1069 35.56 17.20 -3.69
CA ALA A 1069 36.18 17.96 -4.77
C ALA A 1069 36.30 17.12 -6.05
N GLU A 1070 36.74 15.87 -5.90
CA GLU A 1070 36.83 14.88 -6.97
C GLU A 1070 36.41 13.51 -6.44
N VAL A 1071 35.81 12.69 -7.29
CA VAL A 1071 35.37 11.32 -7.02
C VAL A 1071 35.97 10.39 -8.08
N HIS A 1072 36.94 9.57 -7.67
CA HIS A 1072 37.62 8.60 -8.52
C HIS A 1072 37.10 7.19 -8.21
N MET A 1073 36.34 6.60 -9.12
CA MET A 1073 35.81 5.25 -8.96
C MET A 1073 36.87 4.20 -9.30
N ARG A 1074 37.01 3.19 -8.45
CA ARG A 1074 37.94 2.06 -8.61
C ARG A 1074 37.18 0.75 -8.37
N VAL A 1075 37.05 -0.07 -9.39
CA VAL A 1075 36.24 -1.30 -9.35
C VAL A 1075 37.15 -2.51 -9.29
N CYS A 1076 36.98 -3.36 -8.29
CA CYS A 1076 37.84 -4.52 -8.04
C CYS A 1076 37.57 -5.72 -8.95
N ALA A 1077 36.48 -5.72 -9.71
CA ALA A 1077 36.25 -6.64 -10.81
C ALA A 1077 36.66 -6.03 -12.16
N PRO A 1078 37.06 -6.84 -13.14
CA PRO A 1078 37.06 -6.44 -14.54
C PRO A 1078 35.67 -6.07 -15.04
N PRO A 1079 35.55 -5.34 -16.17
CA PRO A 1079 34.25 -4.98 -16.73
C PRO A 1079 33.43 -6.22 -17.10
N ILE A 1080 32.20 -6.32 -16.57
CA ILE A 1080 31.30 -7.46 -16.79
C ILE A 1080 30.67 -7.33 -18.18
N ARG A 1081 31.09 -8.17 -19.12
CA ARG A 1081 30.70 -8.09 -20.54
C ARG A 1081 29.78 -9.22 -21.00
N HIS A 1082 29.70 -10.28 -20.22
CA HIS A 1082 28.97 -11.49 -20.55
C HIS A 1082 28.12 -11.94 -19.36
N PRO A 1083 26.90 -12.45 -19.59
CA PRO A 1083 26.04 -12.99 -18.54
C PRO A 1083 26.63 -14.29 -17.97
N CYS A 1084 26.16 -14.72 -16.80
CA CYS A 1084 26.52 -16.01 -16.23
C CYS A 1084 25.43 -17.04 -16.48
N PHE A 1085 25.81 -18.30 -16.72
CA PHE A 1085 24.90 -19.44 -16.86
C PHE A 1085 25.16 -20.53 -15.81
N MET A 1086 26.10 -20.30 -14.89
CA MET A 1086 26.62 -21.29 -13.93
C MET A 1086 26.10 -21.06 -12.50
N GLY A 1087 24.99 -20.34 -12.34
CA GLY A 1087 24.35 -20.09 -11.04
C GLY A 1087 24.22 -18.63 -10.64
N VAL A 1088 24.91 -17.68 -11.31
CA VAL A 1088 24.75 -16.26 -10.94
C VAL A 1088 23.59 -15.64 -11.71
N ASP A 1089 22.60 -15.06 -11.01
CA ASP A 1089 21.54 -14.25 -11.63
C ASP A 1089 22.12 -12.90 -12.06
N MET A 1090 22.71 -12.88 -13.26
CA MET A 1090 23.24 -11.69 -13.91
C MET A 1090 22.23 -11.07 -14.87
N ALA A 1091 22.36 -9.77 -15.11
CA ALA A 1091 21.59 -9.09 -16.15
C ALA A 1091 21.87 -9.71 -17.52
N SER A 1092 20.88 -9.66 -18.41
CA SER A 1092 21.07 -10.09 -19.80
C SER A 1092 22.16 -9.24 -20.46
N ARG A 1093 22.79 -9.76 -21.53
CA ARG A 1093 23.88 -9.05 -22.21
C ARG A 1093 23.50 -7.63 -22.66
N ARG A 1094 22.23 -7.38 -22.98
CA ARG A 1094 21.72 -6.05 -23.41
C ARG A 1094 21.60 -5.07 -22.24
N GLU A 1095 21.48 -5.58 -21.02
CA GLU A 1095 21.35 -4.79 -19.79
C GLU A 1095 22.70 -4.55 -19.10
N LEU A 1096 23.73 -5.33 -19.43
CA LEU A 1096 25.07 -5.15 -18.89
C LEU A 1096 25.69 -3.84 -19.41
N LEU A 1097 26.01 -2.93 -18.50
CA LEU A 1097 26.56 -1.62 -18.81
C LEU A 1097 27.87 -1.73 -19.61
N ALA A 1098 28.80 -2.58 -19.16
CA ALA A 1098 30.09 -2.76 -19.80
C ALA A 1098 30.08 -3.65 -21.06
N ALA A 1099 28.98 -4.34 -21.34
CA ALA A 1099 28.80 -5.05 -22.61
C ALA A 1099 28.44 -4.08 -23.76
N ASN A 1100 27.82 -2.94 -23.42
CA ASN A 1100 27.26 -2.00 -24.39
C ASN A 1100 27.99 -0.65 -24.42
N ASN A 1101 28.90 -0.40 -23.47
CA ASN A 1101 29.63 0.86 -23.34
C ASN A 1101 31.13 0.62 -23.11
N THR A 1102 31.95 1.53 -23.64
CA THR A 1102 33.39 1.60 -23.35
C THR A 1102 33.64 2.20 -21.96
N VAL A 1103 34.80 1.93 -21.35
CA VAL A 1103 35.13 2.48 -20.01
C VAL A 1103 35.00 4.01 -19.93
N PRO A 1104 35.43 4.81 -20.94
CA PRO A 1104 35.19 6.25 -20.94
C PRO A 1104 33.71 6.65 -20.96
N GLU A 1105 32.88 5.93 -21.71
CA GLU A 1105 31.43 6.17 -21.74
C GLU A 1105 30.81 5.82 -20.38
N ILE A 1106 31.23 4.71 -19.76
CA ILE A 1106 30.78 4.33 -18.42
C ILE A 1106 31.16 5.40 -17.38
N GLN A 1107 32.38 5.93 -17.46
CA GLN A 1107 32.82 7.02 -16.58
C GLN A 1107 31.88 8.23 -16.67
N GLN A 1108 31.47 8.61 -17.88
CA GLN A 1108 30.52 9.69 -18.10
C GLN A 1108 29.14 9.36 -17.53
N ILE A 1109 28.63 8.15 -17.77
CA ILE A 1109 27.33 7.68 -17.29
C ILE A 1109 27.26 7.73 -15.75
N ILE A 1110 28.31 7.31 -15.05
CA ILE A 1110 28.33 7.31 -13.59
C ILE A 1110 28.70 8.68 -12.97
N GLY A 1111 29.14 9.65 -13.78
CA GLY A 1111 29.48 11.01 -13.32
C GLY A 1111 30.76 11.13 -12.49
N ALA A 1112 31.65 10.14 -12.54
CA ALA A 1112 32.92 10.13 -11.81
C ALA A 1112 34.02 10.91 -12.57
N ASP A 1113 34.97 11.48 -11.84
CA ASP A 1113 36.10 12.22 -12.43
C ASP A 1113 37.11 11.29 -13.12
N SER A 1114 37.25 10.06 -12.60
CA SER A 1114 37.98 8.98 -13.28
C SER A 1114 37.40 7.62 -12.91
N LEU A 1115 37.50 6.66 -13.82
CA LEU A 1115 37.11 5.26 -13.59
C LEU A 1115 38.24 4.31 -13.95
N GLY A 1116 38.55 3.37 -13.05
CA GLY A 1116 39.48 2.26 -13.29
C GLY A 1116 38.85 0.94 -12.87
N TYR A 1117 38.96 -0.09 -13.71
CA TYR A 1117 38.55 -1.46 -13.41
C TYR A 1117 39.80 -2.31 -13.28
N LEU A 1118 39.85 -3.22 -12.30
CA LEU A 1118 40.93 -4.20 -12.22
C LEU A 1118 40.97 -5.01 -13.53
N SER A 1119 42.13 -5.11 -14.17
CA SER A 1119 42.24 -5.87 -15.41
C SER A 1119 42.07 -7.38 -15.14
N VAL A 1120 41.61 -8.14 -16.15
CA VAL A 1120 41.54 -9.62 -16.03
C VAL A 1120 42.91 -10.20 -15.66
N LYS A 1121 43.99 -9.64 -16.21
CA LYS A 1121 45.37 -10.05 -15.90
C LYS A 1121 45.74 -9.75 -14.44
N GLY A 1122 45.37 -8.58 -13.94
CA GLY A 1122 45.57 -8.17 -12.54
C GLY A 1122 44.81 -9.07 -11.57
N LEU A 1123 43.52 -9.32 -11.85
CA LEU A 1123 42.70 -10.25 -11.09
C LEU A 1123 43.35 -11.64 -11.03
N MET A 1124 43.74 -12.20 -12.18
CA MET A 1124 44.35 -13.53 -12.27
C MET A 1124 45.69 -13.63 -11.56
N LYS A 1125 46.48 -12.55 -11.55
CA LYS A 1125 47.74 -12.49 -10.80
C LYS A 1125 47.49 -12.64 -9.29
N VAL A 1126 46.40 -12.05 -8.77
CA VAL A 1126 46.05 -12.11 -7.35
C VAL A 1126 45.51 -13.48 -6.98
N VAL A 1127 44.52 -13.99 -7.72
CA VAL A 1127 43.90 -15.29 -7.40
C VAL A 1127 44.78 -16.50 -7.78
N GLY A 1128 45.97 -16.29 -8.34
CA GLY A 1128 46.96 -17.34 -8.58
C GLY A 1128 46.81 -18.08 -9.92
N GLY A 1129 46.10 -17.49 -10.89
CA GLY A 1129 45.70 -18.12 -12.15
C GLY A 1129 46.73 -18.07 -13.29
N GLN A 1130 47.92 -18.67 -13.13
CA GLN A 1130 48.75 -19.01 -14.32
C GLN A 1130 48.50 -20.42 -14.88
N GLU A 1131 47.76 -21.28 -14.16
CA GLU A 1131 47.44 -22.65 -14.59
C GLU A 1131 45.92 -22.97 -14.53
N GLY A 1132 45.07 -21.99 -14.87
CA GLY A 1132 43.69 -22.23 -15.31
C GLY A 1132 42.64 -22.61 -14.26
N GLY A 1133 42.88 -22.36 -12.95
CA GLY A 1133 42.04 -22.81 -11.83
C GLY A 1133 40.72 -22.07 -11.55
N PHE A 1134 40.42 -20.99 -12.26
CA PHE A 1134 39.29 -20.09 -11.98
C PHE A 1134 38.46 -19.76 -13.23
N CYS A 1135 37.15 -19.59 -13.06
CA CYS A 1135 36.24 -19.19 -14.13
C CYS A 1135 36.13 -17.66 -14.23
N ASP A 1136 36.48 -17.09 -15.39
CA ASP A 1136 36.42 -15.64 -15.68
C ASP A 1136 35.44 -15.27 -16.81
N ALA A 1137 34.54 -16.19 -17.15
CA ALA A 1137 33.71 -16.12 -18.33
C ALA A 1137 32.84 -14.86 -18.41
N CYS A 1138 32.43 -14.31 -17.27
CA CYS A 1138 31.63 -13.06 -17.23
C CYS A 1138 32.41 -11.85 -17.77
N PHE A 1139 33.74 -11.91 -17.79
CA PHE A 1139 34.63 -10.89 -18.32
C PHE A 1139 35.14 -11.22 -19.73
N THR A 1140 35.42 -12.50 -20.00
CA THR A 1140 36.12 -12.96 -21.22
C THR A 1140 35.22 -13.62 -22.27
N GLY A 1141 34.05 -14.12 -21.86
CA GLY A 1141 33.17 -14.96 -22.68
C GLY A 1141 33.64 -16.42 -22.82
N ASN A 1142 34.75 -16.80 -22.17
CA ASN A 1142 35.31 -18.15 -22.26
C ASN A 1142 34.77 -19.04 -21.13
N TYR A 1143 33.61 -19.67 -21.36
CA TYR A 1143 32.99 -20.55 -20.37
C TYR A 1143 33.71 -21.90 -20.26
N PRO A 1144 33.82 -22.48 -19.05
CA PRO A 1144 34.51 -23.76 -18.85
C PRO A 1144 33.71 -24.97 -19.37
N VAL A 1145 32.42 -24.78 -19.66
CA VAL A 1145 31.55 -25.71 -20.39
C VAL A 1145 30.87 -24.98 -21.56
N PRO A 1146 30.53 -25.66 -22.67
CA PRO A 1146 29.82 -25.04 -23.78
C PRO A 1146 28.46 -24.49 -23.35
N VAL A 1147 28.17 -23.21 -23.63
CA VAL A 1147 26.91 -22.57 -23.24
C VAL A 1147 26.09 -22.13 -24.47
N GLN A 1148 24.76 -22.18 -24.34
CA GLN A 1148 23.85 -21.56 -25.29
C GLN A 1148 23.59 -20.12 -24.86
N LEU A 1149 23.94 -19.14 -25.70
CA LEU A 1149 23.89 -17.73 -25.32
C LEU A 1149 22.47 -17.16 -25.16
N ASP A 1150 21.47 -17.85 -25.73
CA ASP A 1150 20.05 -17.48 -25.63
C ASP A 1150 19.33 -18.18 -24.45
N LEU A 1151 20.05 -18.98 -23.65
CA LEU A 1151 19.48 -19.66 -22.49
C LEU A 1151 19.06 -18.62 -21.44
N ASP A 1152 17.82 -18.70 -20.99
CA ASP A 1152 17.31 -17.84 -19.92
C ASP A 1152 16.90 -18.64 -18.68
N LYS A 1153 16.80 -17.96 -17.53
CA LYS A 1153 16.48 -18.61 -16.26
C LYS A 1153 15.05 -19.19 -16.19
N LEU A 1154 14.17 -18.85 -17.13
CA LEU A 1154 12.78 -19.31 -17.20
C LEU A 1154 12.59 -20.42 -18.26
N THR A 1155 13.68 -20.98 -18.78
CA THR A 1155 13.64 -21.98 -19.86
C THR A 1155 12.75 -23.18 -19.50
N LEU A 1156 12.73 -23.62 -18.24
CA LEU A 1156 11.88 -24.73 -17.78
C LEU A 1156 10.38 -24.37 -17.69
N GLU A 1157 10.02 -23.08 -17.65
CA GLU A 1157 8.63 -22.60 -17.60
C GLU A 1157 8.01 -22.46 -18.98
N LYS A 1158 8.81 -22.11 -19.99
CA LYS A 1158 8.36 -21.98 -21.38
C LYS A 1158 7.84 -23.30 -21.98
N SER A 1159 8.24 -24.43 -21.40
CA SER A 1159 7.80 -25.78 -21.79
C SER A 1159 6.39 -26.16 -21.30
N ARG A 1160 5.71 -25.33 -20.49
CA ARG A 1160 4.35 -25.60 -19.96
C ARG A 1160 3.20 -25.21 -20.90
N HIS A 1161 3.48 -24.86 -22.16
CA HIS A 1161 2.46 -24.49 -23.16
C HIS A 1161 2.07 -25.63 -24.09
#